data_AF-V4SEL5-F1
#
_entry.id   AF-V4SEL5-F1
#
_cell.length_a   1.000
_cell.length_b   1.000
_cell.length_c   1.000
_cell.angle_alpha   90.00
_cell.angle_beta   90.00
_cell.angle_gamma   90.00
#
_symmetry.space_group_name_H-M   'P 1'
#
loop_
_entity.id
_entity.type
_entity.pdbx_description
1 polymer ?
#
loop_
_entity_poly.entity_id
_entity_poly.type
_entity_poly.pdbx_seq_one_letter_code
_entity_poly.pdbx_strand_id
1 'polypeptide(L)'
;MALCGIGLSQTLEGIDKWCLGGNFSTRLMVHRHFNWKTSARAQRRSSAIQCSSSRKVVSEESVQNEASVSVDDESDSGHVIRFNMGDFKILDRVSIGLSGRADEVVFEAIVKDSNSPLHNTKVVLRQLISVQAQRRGRRAIEVLKKLVRRRLMYHSYSMQVHGYVSSHTTSGRSLFTLVHGYHGSFSLRHWLQQADWLPTLEATLVLDEESVRKVGDDSIGGPAASRQLRLIRLLMRDLLIGVNYLHSHGLAHTELRLENVHISPVDRHIKVGILGNAADFYEDGPNSSSPDSNMDRRQMMIAFDMRCVGFMMAKMVLRELMDPLIFTKFKSFLTKGIDPSCLREFLLQVLNRNSSSGNTGFQILDRNWGAGWNLLSLLLATKPSKRISCLDALRHPFLCGPRWRVDPSIDMIRWGLGSSAVRITEEYIYRQPQRARLAYFVELMEMLNPHSKPKNWLEFLPGKWRMLYCTGRHIGLTLRQPPARILVGYVRLTVTRPSKSNTNLSFTSDISFTVMTGREWPHDKTGITGKLQINSLFRLMAGRRLYIKEEKTTPGLFSSQSDAQNSLVQKLSGRKWRKAVPFKDIPSSLSVAKLVSGDIELTMSLGHPLNHNVDAAKNIVQEVRTQIPPEMFDLSKFVCGTYVDSRFLVLRGVNGSALLFTRSWS
;
A
#
# COMPACT_ATOMS: atom_id res chain seq x y z
N MET A 1 33.47 21.85 20.26
CA MET A 1 34.09 22.48 21.45
C MET A 1 33.19 23.60 21.93
N ALA A 2 33.26 23.87 23.24
CA ALA A 2 32.38 24.67 24.11
C ALA A 2 31.15 23.94 24.65
N LEU A 3 31.00 24.07 25.98
CA LEU A 3 30.34 23.24 26.98
C LEU A 3 29.25 24.05 27.70
N CYS A 4 28.27 23.31 28.24
CA CYS A 4 27.45 23.57 29.44
C CYS A 4 26.42 24.71 29.49
N GLY A 5 25.26 24.36 30.08
CA GLY A 5 24.27 25.31 30.60
C GLY A 5 22.90 24.69 30.89
N ILE A 6 22.82 23.79 31.87
CA ILE A 6 21.55 23.36 32.50
C ILE A 6 21.04 24.52 33.37
N GLY A 7 19.74 24.81 33.31
CA GLY A 7 19.05 25.73 34.21
C GLY A 7 17.58 25.37 34.33
N LEU A 8 17.24 24.61 35.38
CA LEU A 8 15.90 24.41 35.90
C LEU A 8 15.46 25.69 36.65
N SER A 9 14.21 26.13 36.43
CA SER A 9 13.48 26.86 37.46
C SER A 9 12.01 26.43 37.46
N GLN A 10 11.57 26.01 38.64
CA GLN A 10 10.19 25.73 39.04
C GLN A 10 9.63 26.96 39.76
N THR A 11 8.36 27.29 39.49
CA THR A 11 7.38 27.94 40.38
C THR A 11 6.02 27.54 39.81
N LEU A 12 5.22 26.63 40.42
CA LEU A 12 4.25 26.84 41.51
C LEU A 12 3.50 28.18 41.34
N GLU A 13 2.18 28.31 41.24
CA GLU A 13 1.05 27.60 41.87
C GLU A 13 -0.21 27.69 40.97
N GLY A 14 -1.14 26.75 41.16
CA GLY A 14 -2.45 26.74 40.50
C GLY A 14 -3.27 25.53 40.94
N ILE A 15 -3.57 25.48 42.24
CA ILE A 15 -4.47 24.53 42.89
C ILE A 15 -5.91 24.81 42.41
N ASP A 16 -6.62 23.81 41.87
CA ASP A 16 -7.75 23.20 42.60
C ASP A 16 -8.38 21.97 41.90
N LYS A 17 -8.54 20.92 42.72
CA LYS A 17 -9.58 19.88 42.78
C LYS A 17 -9.76 18.82 41.69
N TRP A 18 -9.40 17.61 42.08
CA TRP A 18 -10.10 16.37 41.77
C TRP A 18 -11.58 16.41 42.19
N CYS A 19 -12.47 15.94 41.31
CA CYS A 19 -13.72 15.28 41.68
C CYS A 19 -13.89 14.02 40.83
N LEU A 20 -13.90 12.88 41.53
CA LEU A 20 -14.34 11.58 41.04
C LEU A 20 -15.87 11.56 40.86
N GLY A 21 -16.32 10.84 39.83
CA GLY A 21 -17.59 10.11 39.84
C GLY A 21 -18.83 10.86 39.34
N GLY A 22 -19.57 10.22 38.43
CA GLY A 22 -21.01 10.45 38.30
C GLY A 22 -21.54 10.71 36.89
N ASN A 23 -22.04 9.64 36.28
CA ASN A 23 -23.31 9.56 35.56
C ASN A 23 -23.55 10.36 34.27
N PHE A 24 -23.67 9.58 33.20
CA PHE A 24 -24.50 9.81 32.03
C PHE A 24 -25.91 10.30 32.41
N SER A 25 -26.33 11.45 31.88
CA SER A 25 -27.70 11.65 31.40
C SER A 25 -27.84 12.86 30.48
N THR A 26 -28.68 12.64 29.49
CA THR A 26 -29.25 13.47 28.41
C THR A 26 -29.42 14.98 28.63
N ARG A 27 -29.13 15.75 27.58
CA ARG A 27 -29.97 16.89 27.16
C ARG A 27 -30.16 16.92 25.64
N LEU A 28 -31.42 16.78 25.23
CA LEU A 28 -31.91 17.07 23.88
C LEU A 28 -31.61 18.54 23.53
N MET A 29 -31.03 18.77 22.36
CA MET A 29 -31.09 20.07 21.68
C MET A 29 -32.05 19.94 20.49
N VAL A 30 -33.14 20.70 20.58
CA VAL A 30 -34.19 20.89 19.59
C VAL A 30 -33.59 21.44 18.29
N HIS A 31 -33.79 20.74 17.18
CA HIS A 31 -33.44 21.25 15.85
C HIS A 31 -34.36 22.42 15.46
N ARG A 32 -33.79 23.62 15.35
CA ARG A 32 -34.43 24.78 14.72
C ARG A 32 -34.45 24.60 13.20
N HIS A 33 -35.63 24.79 12.62
CA HIS A 33 -35.88 24.90 11.19
C HIS A 33 -35.01 26.00 10.56
N PHE A 34 -34.22 25.65 9.54
CA PHE A 34 -33.60 26.59 8.63
C PHE A 34 -34.26 26.45 7.25
N ASN A 35 -35.09 27.44 6.91
CA ASN A 35 -35.59 27.68 5.56
C ASN A 35 -34.45 28.23 4.70
N TRP A 36 -34.11 27.54 3.62
CA TRP A 36 -33.31 28.13 2.54
C TRP A 36 -34.17 28.31 1.29
N LYS A 37 -34.32 29.59 0.91
CA LYS A 37 -34.99 30.04 -0.31
C LYS A 37 -34.18 29.62 -1.54
N THR A 38 -34.92 29.23 -2.56
CA THR A 38 -34.49 28.93 -3.92
C THR A 38 -33.88 30.14 -4.63
N SER A 39 -32.76 29.95 -5.33
CA SER A 39 -32.32 30.78 -6.45
C SER A 39 -31.70 29.91 -7.55
N ALA A 40 -31.71 30.43 -8.77
CA ALA A 40 -32.04 29.70 -9.99
C ALA A 40 -30.86 29.07 -10.80
N ARG A 41 -31.25 28.08 -11.61
CA ARG A 41 -30.74 27.58 -12.92
C ARG A 41 -29.29 27.87 -13.34
N ALA A 42 -28.58 26.77 -13.68
CA ALA A 42 -27.73 26.69 -14.87
C ALA A 42 -27.98 25.37 -15.60
N GLN A 43 -28.41 25.49 -16.86
CA GLN A 43 -28.85 24.42 -17.76
C GLN A 43 -27.67 24.04 -18.68
N ARG A 44 -27.28 22.76 -18.75
CA ARG A 44 -26.48 22.24 -19.87
C ARG A 44 -27.03 20.89 -20.34
N ARG A 45 -27.34 20.89 -21.64
CA ARG A 45 -27.93 19.84 -22.47
C ARG A 45 -27.01 18.63 -22.59
N SER A 46 -27.58 17.43 -22.65
CA SER A 46 -26.99 16.32 -23.41
C SER A 46 -28.08 15.66 -24.25
N SER A 47 -27.73 15.49 -25.52
CA SER A 47 -28.55 15.11 -26.67
C SER A 47 -28.86 13.61 -26.69
N ALA A 48 -30.12 13.28 -26.92
CA ALA A 48 -30.57 11.92 -27.24
C ALA A 48 -30.09 11.51 -28.64
N ILE A 49 -29.58 10.29 -28.76
CA ILE A 49 -29.43 9.59 -30.04
C ILE A 49 -30.28 8.33 -29.94
N GLN A 50 -31.29 8.28 -30.80
CA GLN A 50 -32.27 7.23 -30.98
C GLN A 50 -31.73 6.27 -32.04
N CYS A 51 -31.88 4.96 -31.85
CA CYS A 51 -31.83 4.00 -32.95
C CYS A 51 -32.89 2.91 -32.73
N SER A 52 -33.67 2.72 -33.78
CA SER A 52 -34.90 1.94 -33.94
C SER A 52 -34.64 0.49 -34.32
N SER A 53 -35.59 -0.41 -34.01
CA SER A 53 -35.86 -1.57 -34.86
C SER A 53 -37.35 -1.97 -34.84
N SER A 54 -37.98 -1.73 -35.99
CA SER A 54 -39.04 -2.48 -36.68
C SER A 54 -40.14 -3.20 -35.88
N ARG A 55 -41.36 -2.66 -35.98
CA ARG A 55 -42.63 -3.38 -35.82
C ARG A 55 -42.96 -4.13 -37.12
N LYS A 56 -43.27 -5.43 -37.01
CA LYS A 56 -44.19 -6.13 -37.93
C LYS A 56 -45.45 -6.49 -37.14
N VAL A 57 -46.59 -6.11 -37.68
CA VAL A 57 -47.95 -6.36 -37.15
C VAL A 57 -48.45 -7.66 -37.77
N VAL A 58 -48.90 -8.61 -36.96
CA VAL A 58 -49.91 -9.63 -37.33
C VAL A 58 -50.75 -9.97 -36.08
N SER A 59 -52.06 -9.79 -36.25
CA SER A 59 -53.29 -10.34 -35.65
C SER A 59 -53.31 -11.09 -34.31
N GLU A 60 -54.36 -10.79 -33.55
CA GLU A 60 -54.83 -11.48 -32.34
C GLU A 60 -55.19 -12.95 -32.60
N GLU A 61 -54.72 -13.85 -31.74
CA GLU A 61 -55.45 -15.05 -31.34
C GLU A 61 -55.12 -15.38 -29.89
N SER A 62 -56.17 -15.59 -29.11
CA SER A 62 -56.21 -15.83 -27.68
C SER A 62 -55.60 -17.17 -27.28
N VAL A 63 -54.53 -17.16 -26.49
CA VAL A 63 -54.23 -18.25 -25.54
C VAL A 63 -53.64 -17.65 -24.27
N GLN A 64 -54.36 -17.84 -23.16
CA GLN A 64 -53.91 -17.57 -21.80
C GLN A 64 -52.55 -18.25 -21.54
N ASN A 65 -51.58 -17.50 -21.02
CA ASN A 65 -50.48 -18.05 -20.22
C ASN A 65 -49.89 -16.95 -19.35
N GLU A 66 -50.53 -16.70 -18.21
CA GLU A 66 -49.90 -16.04 -17.08
C GLU A 66 -48.82 -16.98 -16.51
N ALA A 67 -47.57 -16.83 -16.94
CA ALA A 67 -46.44 -17.36 -16.21
C ALA A 67 -46.10 -16.40 -15.08
N SER A 68 -46.92 -16.45 -14.03
CA SER A 68 -46.52 -16.03 -12.69
C SER A 68 -45.27 -16.83 -12.32
N VAL A 69 -44.18 -16.14 -11.97
CA VAL A 69 -43.04 -16.80 -11.32
C VAL A 69 -43.51 -17.12 -9.90
N SER A 70 -44.17 -18.26 -9.77
CA SER A 70 -44.45 -18.91 -8.50
C SER A 70 -43.12 -19.15 -7.81
N VAL A 71 -42.97 -18.54 -6.64
CA VAL A 71 -41.96 -18.94 -5.67
C VAL A 71 -42.44 -20.30 -5.20
N ASP A 72 -41.88 -21.37 -5.77
CA ASP A 72 -42.12 -22.70 -5.24
C ASP A 72 -41.63 -22.72 -3.79
N ASP A 73 -42.59 -22.93 -2.90
CA ASP A 73 -42.44 -23.42 -1.53
C ASP A 73 -41.88 -24.86 -1.60
N GLU A 74 -40.63 -25.00 -2.03
CA GLU A 74 -39.91 -26.26 -1.86
C GLU A 74 -39.25 -26.28 -0.47
N SER A 75 -39.97 -26.96 0.43
CA SER A 75 -39.50 -27.88 1.46
C SER A 75 -38.28 -27.48 2.32
N ASP A 76 -38.58 -27.24 3.60
CA ASP A 76 -37.81 -27.63 4.79
C ASP A 76 -36.33 -28.02 4.58
N SER A 77 -35.46 -27.02 4.45
CA SER A 77 -34.09 -27.14 4.96
C SER A 77 -34.05 -26.54 6.36
N GLY A 78 -34.22 -27.36 7.41
CA GLY A 78 -34.44 -26.99 8.82
C GLY A 78 -33.33 -26.22 9.56
N HIS A 79 -32.62 -25.31 8.90
CA HIS A 79 -31.50 -24.56 9.48
C HIS A 79 -31.57 -23.03 9.31
N VAL A 80 -32.49 -22.51 8.49
CA VAL A 80 -32.77 -21.06 8.42
C VAL A 80 -34.10 -20.79 9.08
N ILE A 81 -34.09 -20.04 10.18
CA ILE A 81 -35.30 -19.77 10.96
C ILE A 81 -36.02 -18.55 10.36
N ARG A 82 -37.31 -18.70 10.07
CA ARG A 82 -38.20 -17.58 9.77
C ARG A 82 -38.81 -17.12 11.09
N PHE A 83 -38.52 -15.88 11.48
CA PHE A 83 -39.04 -15.29 12.70
C PHE A 83 -40.24 -14.37 12.42
N ASN A 84 -41.07 -14.17 13.44
CA ASN A 84 -42.07 -13.12 13.48
C ASN A 84 -41.53 -11.89 14.22
N MET A 85 -42.01 -10.70 13.86
CA MET A 85 -41.57 -9.47 14.55
C MET A 85 -41.95 -9.46 16.03
N GLY A 86 -43.03 -10.16 16.41
CA GLY A 86 -43.48 -10.32 17.80
C GLY A 86 -42.52 -11.15 18.68
N ASP A 87 -41.63 -11.93 18.07
CA ASP A 87 -40.66 -12.78 18.78
C ASP A 87 -39.53 -11.97 19.41
N PHE A 88 -39.48 -10.65 19.18
CA PHE A 88 -38.38 -9.79 19.59
C PHE A 88 -38.82 -8.66 20.54
N LYS A 89 -38.03 -8.43 21.58
CA LYS A 89 -38.02 -7.17 22.35
C LYS A 89 -37.01 -6.21 21.74
N ILE A 90 -37.47 -5.19 20.99
CA ILE A 90 -36.58 -4.15 20.45
C ILE A 90 -36.05 -3.29 21.60
N LEU A 91 -34.75 -2.99 21.57
CA LEU A 91 -34.09 -2.11 22.53
C LEU A 91 -33.95 -0.70 21.93
N ASP A 92 -34.04 0.35 22.77
CA ASP A 92 -33.97 1.76 22.36
C ASP A 92 -32.60 2.22 21.81
N ARG A 93 -31.62 1.30 21.73
CA ARG A 93 -30.28 1.60 21.21
C ARG A 93 -30.22 1.27 19.72
N VAL A 94 -30.13 2.32 18.90
CA VAL A 94 -29.68 2.20 17.51
C VAL A 94 -28.20 1.87 17.54
N SER A 95 -27.80 0.77 16.92
CA SER A 95 -26.40 0.35 16.89
C SER A 95 -25.58 1.33 16.03
N ILE A 96 -24.99 2.34 16.68
CA ILE A 96 -24.04 3.26 16.07
C ILE A 96 -22.86 2.43 15.57
N GLY A 97 -22.64 2.36 14.26
CA GLY A 97 -21.51 1.60 13.69
C GLY A 97 -21.86 0.36 12.87
N LEU A 98 -23.10 -0.13 12.94
CA LEU A 98 -23.60 -1.23 12.08
C LEU A 98 -24.36 -0.72 10.84
N SER A 99 -24.80 0.55 10.86
CA SER A 99 -25.42 1.25 9.74
C SER A 99 -24.37 1.68 8.72
N GLY A 100 -24.05 0.77 7.79
CA GLY A 100 -23.07 1.04 6.74
C GLY A 100 -23.61 1.80 5.53
N ARG A 101 -24.95 1.84 5.35
CA ARG A 101 -25.60 2.38 4.15
C ARG A 101 -26.90 3.11 4.48
N ALA A 102 -27.24 4.11 3.67
CA ALA A 102 -28.44 4.93 3.84
C ALA A 102 -29.76 4.17 3.62
N ASP A 103 -29.70 2.95 3.07
CA ASP A 103 -30.85 2.10 2.75
C ASP A 103 -31.11 0.98 3.76
N GLU A 104 -30.48 1.04 4.94
CA GLU A 104 -30.55 0.02 5.98
C GLU A 104 -30.74 0.66 7.37
N VAL A 105 -31.59 0.07 8.21
CA VAL A 105 -31.78 0.47 9.61
C VAL A 105 -31.48 -0.71 10.51
N VAL A 106 -30.76 -0.48 11.60
CA VAL A 106 -30.26 -1.54 12.47
C VAL A 106 -30.72 -1.32 13.91
N PHE A 107 -31.31 -2.34 14.50
CA PHE A 107 -31.82 -2.35 15.87
C PHE A 107 -31.19 -3.49 16.66
N GLU A 108 -30.94 -3.25 17.94
CA GLU A 108 -30.65 -4.31 18.89
C GLU A 108 -31.96 -4.88 19.44
N ALA A 109 -32.04 -6.20 19.59
CA ALA A 109 -33.23 -6.85 20.14
C ALA A 109 -32.87 -8.07 21.00
N ILE A 110 -33.81 -8.52 21.85
CA ILE A 110 -33.72 -9.75 22.62
C ILE A 110 -34.81 -10.71 22.14
N VAL A 111 -34.46 -11.96 21.87
CA VAL A 111 -35.42 -13.00 21.45
C VAL A 111 -36.26 -13.44 22.66
N LYS A 112 -37.59 -13.33 22.54
CA LYS A 112 -38.57 -13.70 23.57
C LYS A 112 -39.14 -15.11 23.38
N ASP A 113 -39.03 -15.67 22.18
CA ASP A 113 -39.60 -16.98 21.89
C ASP A 113 -38.89 -18.08 22.70
N SER A 114 -39.62 -18.68 23.65
CA SER A 114 -39.15 -19.74 24.53
C SER A 114 -38.81 -21.04 23.79
N ASN A 115 -39.40 -21.24 22.61
CA ASN A 115 -39.17 -22.44 21.80
C ASN A 115 -37.96 -22.30 20.86
N SER A 116 -37.39 -21.09 20.76
CA SER A 116 -36.22 -20.82 19.95
C SER A 116 -34.93 -21.20 20.69
N PRO A 117 -33.93 -21.79 20.01
CA PRO A 117 -32.60 -22.00 20.59
C PRO A 117 -31.89 -20.68 20.96
N LEU A 118 -32.45 -19.55 20.56
CA LEU A 118 -31.96 -18.20 20.83
C LEU A 118 -32.71 -17.50 21.97
N HIS A 119 -33.57 -18.18 22.75
CA HIS A 119 -34.31 -17.57 23.85
C HIS A 119 -33.40 -16.77 24.81
N ASN A 120 -33.80 -15.54 25.17
CA ASN A 120 -33.04 -14.59 25.98
C ASN A 120 -31.65 -14.18 25.43
N THR A 121 -31.34 -14.52 24.17
CA THR A 121 -30.12 -14.03 23.53
C THR A 121 -30.34 -12.66 22.87
N LYS A 122 -29.28 -11.86 22.85
CA LYS A 122 -29.26 -10.56 22.19
C LYS A 122 -28.90 -10.75 20.72
N VAL A 123 -29.71 -10.17 19.83
CA VAL A 123 -29.56 -10.23 18.38
C VAL A 123 -29.61 -8.84 17.77
N VAL A 124 -29.25 -8.75 16.50
CA VAL A 124 -29.34 -7.53 15.70
C VAL A 124 -30.34 -7.75 14.57
N LEU A 125 -31.30 -6.83 14.47
CA LEU A 125 -32.30 -6.76 13.41
C LEU A 125 -31.85 -5.72 12.39
N ARG A 126 -31.49 -6.16 11.18
CA ARG A 126 -31.11 -5.29 10.06
C ARG A 126 -32.25 -5.20 9.07
N GLN A 127 -33.02 -4.12 9.15
CA GLN A 127 -34.13 -3.83 8.26
C GLN A 127 -33.63 -3.25 6.94
N LEU A 128 -33.99 -3.89 5.83
CA LEU A 128 -33.54 -3.54 4.49
C LEU A 128 -34.66 -2.80 3.74
N ILE A 129 -34.46 -1.50 3.52
CA ILE A 129 -35.52 -0.62 2.99
C ILE A 129 -35.57 -0.67 1.47
N SER A 130 -34.41 -0.57 0.80
CA SER A 130 -34.37 -0.52 -0.67
C SER A 130 -34.53 -1.92 -1.29
N VAL A 131 -35.07 -1.99 -2.51
CA VAL A 131 -35.15 -3.24 -3.29
C VAL A 131 -33.77 -3.89 -3.45
N GLN A 132 -32.71 -3.07 -3.62
CA GLN A 132 -31.35 -3.56 -3.72
C GLN A 132 -30.84 -4.16 -2.40
N ALA A 133 -31.11 -3.52 -1.27
CA ALA A 133 -30.79 -4.03 0.05
C ALA A 133 -31.52 -5.36 0.31
N GLN A 134 -32.81 -5.43 0.01
CA GLN A 134 -33.59 -6.66 0.18
C GLN A 134 -33.08 -7.82 -0.68
N ARG A 135 -32.65 -7.56 -1.93
CA ARG A 135 -31.99 -8.56 -2.78
C ARG A 135 -30.70 -9.08 -2.14
N ARG A 136 -29.86 -8.20 -1.58
CA ARG A 136 -28.65 -8.59 -0.83
C ARG A 136 -28.99 -9.42 0.41
N GLY A 137 -30.07 -9.05 1.11
CA GLY A 137 -30.55 -9.79 2.27
C GLY A 137 -30.98 -11.21 1.94
N ARG A 138 -31.80 -11.37 0.88
CA ARG A 138 -32.24 -12.69 0.41
C ARG A 138 -31.06 -13.56 -0.05
N ARG A 139 -30.10 -12.98 -0.78
CA ARG A 139 -28.86 -13.67 -1.15
C ARG A 139 -28.04 -14.12 0.06
N ALA A 140 -27.98 -13.33 1.13
CA ALA A 140 -27.28 -13.74 2.35
C ALA A 140 -27.89 -15.04 2.95
N ILE A 141 -29.22 -15.17 2.88
CA ILE A 141 -29.94 -16.38 3.31
C ILE A 141 -29.66 -17.55 2.35
N GLU A 142 -29.62 -17.32 1.04
CA GLU A 142 -29.25 -18.36 0.07
C GLU A 142 -27.82 -18.88 0.30
N VAL A 143 -26.87 -17.99 0.56
CA VAL A 143 -25.48 -18.35 0.90
C VAL A 143 -25.45 -19.17 2.19
N LEU A 144 -26.23 -18.80 3.20
CA LEU A 144 -26.37 -19.58 4.43
C LEU A 144 -26.92 -20.98 4.14
N LYS A 145 -28.00 -21.10 3.35
CA LYS A 145 -28.54 -22.41 2.94
C LYS A 145 -27.47 -23.27 2.24
N LYS A 146 -26.65 -22.67 1.37
CA LYS A 146 -25.55 -23.39 0.69
C LYS A 146 -24.46 -23.84 1.66
N LEU A 147 -24.04 -23.00 2.62
CA LEU A 147 -23.04 -23.35 3.62
C LEU A 147 -23.51 -24.53 4.50
N VAL A 148 -24.76 -24.48 4.96
CA VAL A 148 -25.39 -25.56 5.72
C VAL A 148 -25.43 -26.85 4.91
N ARG A 149 -25.84 -26.81 3.64
CA ARG A 149 -25.87 -27.99 2.75
C ARG A 149 -24.48 -28.64 2.61
N ARG A 150 -23.40 -27.85 2.65
CA ARG A 150 -22.01 -28.33 2.65
C ARG A 150 -21.53 -28.85 4.01
N ARG A 151 -22.41 -28.93 5.03
CA ARG A 151 -22.10 -29.25 6.44
C ARG A 151 -21.07 -28.28 7.06
N LEU A 152 -21.06 -27.04 6.61
CA LEU A 152 -20.15 -26.02 7.09
C LEU A 152 -20.87 -25.12 8.10
N MET A 153 -20.27 -24.95 9.28
CA MET A 153 -20.73 -23.98 10.27
C MET A 153 -20.18 -22.58 9.96
N TYR A 154 -20.78 -21.55 10.55
CA TYR A 154 -20.14 -20.24 10.58
C TYR A 154 -18.79 -20.35 11.28
N HIS A 155 -17.73 -19.88 10.64
CA HIS A 155 -16.44 -19.74 11.32
C HIS A 155 -16.54 -18.58 12.31
N SER A 156 -15.82 -18.67 13.43
CA SER A 156 -15.72 -17.61 14.44
C SER A 156 -15.46 -16.21 13.85
N TYR A 157 -14.67 -16.12 12.77
CA TYR A 157 -14.33 -14.89 12.04
C TYR A 157 -15.40 -14.39 11.06
N SER A 158 -16.60 -14.97 11.06
CA SER A 158 -17.72 -14.54 10.21
C SER A 158 -18.94 -14.19 11.05
N MET A 159 -19.71 -13.18 10.61
CA MET A 159 -20.93 -12.78 11.29
C MET A 159 -22.03 -13.82 11.05
N GLN A 160 -22.52 -14.41 12.13
CA GLN A 160 -23.55 -15.44 12.08
C GLN A 160 -24.91 -14.82 11.77
N VAL A 161 -25.56 -15.30 10.71
CA VAL A 161 -26.97 -14.98 10.41
C VAL A 161 -27.82 -16.11 10.96
N HIS A 162 -28.81 -15.77 11.78
CA HIS A 162 -29.72 -16.73 12.40
C HIS A 162 -30.99 -16.96 11.57
N GLY A 163 -31.41 -15.95 10.81
CA GLY A 163 -32.64 -16.04 10.04
C GLY A 163 -33.12 -14.71 9.49
N TYR A 164 -34.41 -14.66 9.17
CA TYR A 164 -35.04 -13.46 8.61
C TYR A 164 -36.49 -13.29 9.10
N VAL A 165 -36.96 -12.04 9.06
CA VAL A 165 -38.37 -11.65 9.20
C VAL A 165 -38.81 -11.10 7.86
N SER A 166 -39.90 -11.65 7.32
CA SER A 166 -40.53 -11.15 6.09
C SER A 166 -41.97 -10.82 6.38
N SER A 167 -42.35 -9.55 6.18
CA SER A 167 -43.74 -9.09 6.27
C SER A 167 -44.18 -8.46 4.97
N HIS A 168 -45.39 -8.81 4.54
CA HIS A 168 -46.07 -8.16 3.43
C HIS A 168 -46.94 -7.06 4.03
N THR A 169 -46.64 -5.79 3.75
CA THR A 169 -47.57 -4.71 4.12
C THR A 169 -48.69 -4.64 3.10
N THR A 170 -49.90 -4.29 3.54
CA THR A 170 -51.09 -4.04 2.71
C THR A 170 -50.87 -2.97 1.64
N SER A 171 -49.80 -2.17 1.75
CA SER A 171 -49.37 -1.17 0.76
C SER A 171 -48.46 -1.71 -0.37
N GLY A 172 -48.31 -3.03 -0.49
CA GLY A 172 -47.50 -3.68 -1.53
C GLY A 172 -45.97 -3.57 -1.34
N ARG A 173 -45.51 -3.01 -0.21
CA ARG A 173 -44.08 -2.95 0.14
C ARG A 173 -43.72 -4.12 1.05
N SER A 174 -43.04 -5.13 0.50
CA SER A 174 -42.44 -6.18 1.32
C SER A 174 -41.34 -5.57 2.20
N LEU A 175 -41.43 -5.73 3.52
CA LEU A 175 -40.34 -5.40 4.44
C LEU A 175 -39.55 -6.68 4.72
N PHE A 176 -38.23 -6.59 4.56
CA PHE A 176 -37.32 -7.71 4.79
C PHE A 176 -36.28 -7.31 5.83
N THR A 177 -36.21 -8.07 6.92
CA THR A 177 -35.28 -7.83 8.02
C THR A 177 -34.43 -9.07 8.22
N LEU A 178 -33.11 -8.90 8.22
CA LEU A 178 -32.16 -9.95 8.57
C LEU A 178 -31.94 -10.00 10.08
N VAL A 179 -31.89 -11.21 10.63
CA VAL A 179 -31.59 -11.46 12.04
C VAL A 179 -30.19 -12.06 12.13
N HIS A 180 -29.27 -11.36 12.79
CA HIS A 180 -27.90 -11.82 12.95
C HIS A 180 -27.40 -11.66 14.39
N GLY A 181 -26.32 -12.36 14.74
CA GLY A 181 -25.76 -12.38 16.08
C GLY A 181 -25.31 -10.99 16.55
N TYR A 182 -25.51 -10.70 17.83
CA TYR A 182 -24.97 -9.51 18.47
C TYR A 182 -23.54 -9.75 18.94
N HIS A 183 -22.62 -8.88 18.51
CA HIS A 183 -21.20 -8.98 18.85
C HIS A 183 -20.66 -7.71 19.52
N GLY A 184 -21.51 -6.83 20.05
CA GLY A 184 -21.06 -5.62 20.78
C GLY A 184 -20.17 -4.67 19.99
N SER A 185 -20.22 -4.72 18.65
CA SER A 185 -19.12 -4.28 17.79
C SER A 185 -19.40 -2.98 17.05
N PHE A 186 -18.43 -2.06 17.05
CA PHE A 186 -18.30 -1.05 16.00
C PHE A 186 -17.65 -1.67 14.75
N SER A 187 -18.01 -1.19 13.56
CA SER A 187 -17.24 -1.50 12.36
C SER A 187 -15.85 -0.88 12.44
N LEU A 188 -14.89 -1.50 11.78
CA LEU A 188 -13.50 -1.06 11.75
C LEU A 188 -13.37 0.37 11.21
N ARG A 189 -14.26 0.79 10.30
CA ARG A 189 -14.37 2.20 9.87
C ARG A 189 -14.60 3.16 11.04
N HIS A 190 -15.56 2.84 11.92
CA HIS A 190 -15.92 3.71 13.04
C HIS A 190 -14.79 3.75 14.07
N TRP A 191 -14.14 2.62 14.34
CA TRP A 191 -12.93 2.57 15.16
C TRP A 191 -11.85 3.51 14.63
N LEU A 192 -11.53 3.45 13.34
CA LEU A 192 -10.49 4.29 12.74
C LEU A 192 -10.85 5.79 12.69
N GLN A 193 -12.10 6.18 12.93
CA GLN A 193 -12.54 7.57 13.03
C GLN A 193 -12.47 8.14 14.44
N GLN A 194 -12.37 7.29 15.48
CA GLN A 194 -12.20 7.75 16.86
C GLN A 194 -10.79 8.33 17.08
N ALA A 195 -10.69 9.35 17.95
CA ALA A 195 -9.42 9.96 18.31
C ALA A 195 -8.54 8.98 19.11
N ASP A 196 -9.09 8.37 20.17
CA ASP A 196 -8.40 7.48 21.10
C ASP A 196 -8.62 5.99 20.80
N TRP A 197 -8.71 5.66 19.51
CA TRP A 197 -9.03 4.30 19.07
C TRP A 197 -8.00 3.26 19.50
N LEU A 198 -6.70 3.62 19.55
CA LEU A 198 -5.62 2.67 19.79
C LEU A 198 -5.64 2.10 21.22
N PRO A 199 -5.60 2.91 22.31
CA PRO A 199 -5.68 2.37 23.68
C PRO A 199 -6.99 1.63 23.95
N THR A 200 -8.11 2.18 23.45
CA THR A 200 -9.44 1.60 23.64
C THR A 200 -9.57 0.23 22.96
N LEU A 201 -8.99 0.08 21.77
CA LEU A 201 -9.02 -1.17 21.03
C LEU A 201 -8.06 -2.21 21.62
N GLU A 202 -6.90 -1.80 22.12
CA GLU A 202 -5.99 -2.70 22.86
C GLU A 202 -6.68 -3.27 24.11
N ALA A 203 -7.41 -2.45 24.86
CA ALA A 203 -8.21 -2.89 26.01
C ALA A 203 -9.34 -3.85 25.58
N THR A 204 -10.02 -3.55 24.48
CA THR A 204 -11.10 -4.37 23.93
C THR A 204 -10.61 -5.76 23.50
N LEU A 205 -9.40 -5.86 22.96
CA LEU A 205 -8.78 -7.13 22.57
C LEU A 205 -8.00 -7.81 23.72
N VAL A 206 -7.96 -7.18 24.90
CA VAL A 206 -7.27 -7.68 26.10
C VAL A 206 -5.81 -8.03 25.80
N LEU A 207 -5.06 -7.08 25.22
CA LEU A 207 -3.63 -7.25 24.99
C LEU A 207 -2.85 -6.94 26.28
N ASP A 208 -2.26 -7.97 26.93
CA ASP A 208 -1.61 -7.90 28.26
C ASP A 208 -0.62 -6.74 28.48
N GLU A 209 -0.50 -6.22 29.70
CA GLU A 209 0.50 -5.19 30.07
C GLU A 209 1.96 -5.64 29.87
N GLU A 210 2.24 -6.94 30.01
CA GLU A 210 3.57 -7.50 29.73
C GLU A 210 3.96 -7.34 28.25
N SER A 211 2.94 -7.25 27.40
CA SER A 211 3.06 -7.03 25.97
C SER A 211 3.13 -5.55 25.59
N VAL A 212 2.89 -4.64 26.56
CA VAL A 212 3.22 -3.20 26.52
C VAL A 212 4.69 -2.99 26.94
N ARG A 213 5.21 -3.74 27.92
CA ARG A 213 6.62 -3.68 28.38
C ARG A 213 7.64 -4.31 27.42
N LYS A 214 7.28 -5.37 26.68
CA LYS A 214 8.20 -6.10 25.77
C LYS A 214 8.55 -5.37 24.46
N VAL A 215 8.25 -4.08 24.34
CA VAL A 215 8.40 -3.31 23.09
C VAL A 215 9.29 -2.09 23.28
N GLY A 216 10.41 -2.29 23.99
CA GLY A 216 11.59 -1.47 23.85
C GLY A 216 12.38 -1.92 22.62
N ASP A 217 11.91 -1.57 21.44
CA ASP A 217 12.85 -1.32 20.35
C ASP A 217 12.95 0.20 20.28
N ASP A 218 14.09 0.77 20.67
CA ASP A 218 14.42 2.19 20.48
C ASP A 218 14.56 2.57 18.99
N SER A 219 14.12 1.69 18.09
CA SER A 219 14.16 1.89 16.65
C SER A 219 12.91 2.62 16.15
N ILE A 220 13.14 3.38 15.06
CA ILE A 220 12.23 4.24 14.28
C ILE A 220 10.75 4.20 14.67
N GLY A 221 10.26 5.35 15.15
CA GLY A 221 8.85 5.62 15.43
C GLY A 221 8.39 5.38 16.87
N GLY A 222 9.29 4.87 17.72
CA GLY A 222 9.07 4.73 19.16
C GLY A 222 8.00 3.70 19.54
N PRO A 223 7.63 3.67 20.84
CA PRO A 223 6.71 2.67 21.39
C PRO A 223 5.31 2.71 20.77
N ALA A 224 4.81 3.90 20.40
CA ALA A 224 3.49 4.09 19.81
C ALA A 224 3.36 3.43 18.42
N ALA A 225 4.35 3.63 17.54
CA ALA A 225 4.37 2.97 16.23
C ALA A 225 4.45 1.44 16.37
N SER A 226 5.17 0.95 17.38
CA SER A 226 5.28 -0.49 17.65
C SER A 226 3.97 -1.11 18.13
N ARG A 227 3.27 -0.43 19.05
CA ARG A 227 1.93 -0.80 19.53
C ARG A 227 0.93 -0.86 18.38
N GLN A 228 0.87 0.20 17.58
CA GLN A 228 -0.02 0.27 16.42
C GLN A 228 0.30 -0.81 15.38
N LEU A 229 1.57 -1.04 15.05
CA LEU A 229 1.98 -2.11 14.12
C LEU A 229 1.52 -3.49 14.59
N ARG A 230 1.64 -3.80 15.89
CA ARG A 230 1.19 -5.07 16.44
C ARG A 230 -0.32 -5.24 16.29
N LEU A 231 -1.07 -4.20 16.65
CA LEU A 231 -2.52 -4.21 16.51
C LEU A 231 -2.92 -4.44 15.04
N ILE A 232 -2.31 -3.70 14.11
CA ILE A 232 -2.56 -3.87 12.67
C ILE A 232 -2.26 -5.29 12.20
N ARG A 233 -1.18 -5.92 12.69
CA ARG A 233 -0.87 -7.32 12.35
C ARG A 233 -1.94 -8.29 12.84
N LEU A 234 -2.43 -8.10 14.07
CA LEU A 234 -3.52 -8.92 14.62
C LEU A 234 -4.78 -8.79 13.78
N LEU A 235 -5.23 -7.55 13.54
CA LEU A 235 -6.42 -7.27 12.74
C LEU A 235 -6.29 -7.82 11.31
N MET A 236 -5.15 -7.63 10.66
CA MET A 236 -4.88 -8.17 9.32
C MET A 236 -4.89 -9.70 9.31
N ARG A 237 -4.32 -10.34 10.33
CA ARG A 237 -4.31 -11.80 10.45
C ARG A 237 -5.73 -12.34 10.61
N ASP A 238 -6.52 -11.77 11.53
CA ASP A 238 -7.91 -12.19 11.75
C ASP A 238 -8.75 -12.02 10.48
N LEU A 239 -8.62 -10.87 9.80
CA LEU A 239 -9.28 -10.62 8.54
C LEU A 239 -8.91 -11.67 7.48
N LEU A 240 -7.61 -11.95 7.32
CA LEU A 240 -7.14 -12.92 6.35
C LEU A 240 -7.55 -14.35 6.70
N ILE A 241 -7.65 -14.72 7.98
CA ILE A 241 -8.17 -16.04 8.38
C ILE A 241 -9.63 -16.16 7.98
N GLY A 242 -10.46 -15.14 8.24
CA GLY A 242 -11.86 -15.12 7.84
C GLY A 242 -12.05 -15.19 6.32
N VAL A 243 -11.24 -14.44 5.55
CA VAL A 243 -11.29 -14.49 4.08
C VAL A 243 -10.77 -15.82 3.53
N ASN A 244 -9.69 -16.37 4.10
CA ASN A 244 -9.16 -17.69 3.71
C ASN A 244 -10.18 -18.80 3.96
N TYR A 245 -10.97 -18.70 5.04
CA TYR A 245 -12.08 -19.61 5.29
C TYR A 245 -13.09 -19.56 4.15
N LEU A 246 -13.54 -18.38 3.72
CA LEU A 246 -14.48 -18.28 2.60
C LEU A 246 -13.88 -18.87 1.31
N HIS A 247 -12.63 -18.51 0.98
CA HIS A 247 -11.98 -18.93 -0.26
C HIS A 247 -11.72 -20.45 -0.31
N SER A 248 -11.40 -21.07 0.82
CA SER A 248 -11.22 -22.53 0.92
C SER A 248 -12.53 -23.30 0.78
N HIS A 249 -13.66 -22.68 1.13
CA HIS A 249 -14.99 -23.27 1.01
C HIS A 249 -15.75 -22.88 -0.27
N GLY A 250 -15.04 -22.30 -1.24
CA GLY A 250 -15.60 -22.03 -2.56
C GLY A 250 -16.41 -20.72 -2.66
N LEU A 251 -16.24 -19.79 -1.73
CA LEU A 251 -16.95 -18.51 -1.71
C LEU A 251 -15.96 -17.34 -1.81
N ALA A 252 -16.32 -16.30 -2.56
CA ALA A 252 -15.73 -14.97 -2.42
C ALA A 252 -16.71 -14.05 -1.71
N HIS A 253 -16.18 -13.16 -0.87
CA HIS A 253 -17.00 -12.18 -0.16
C HIS A 253 -17.53 -11.09 -1.11
N THR A 254 -16.71 -10.64 -2.07
CA THR A 254 -16.96 -9.60 -3.10
C THR A 254 -17.35 -8.21 -2.60
N GLU A 255 -17.57 -8.04 -1.30
CA GLU A 255 -17.88 -6.75 -0.69
C GLU A 255 -16.99 -6.43 0.54
N LEU A 256 -15.71 -6.80 0.51
CA LEU A 256 -14.81 -6.51 1.63
C LEU A 256 -14.53 -5.01 1.73
N ARG A 257 -14.94 -4.39 2.83
CA ARG A 257 -14.72 -2.97 3.13
C ARG A 257 -14.67 -2.75 4.64
N LEU A 258 -14.14 -1.61 5.07
CA LEU A 258 -14.02 -1.28 6.50
C LEU A 258 -15.37 -1.23 7.23
N GLU A 259 -16.46 -0.94 6.51
CA GLU A 259 -17.83 -0.94 7.06
C GLU A 259 -18.35 -2.34 7.34
N ASN A 260 -17.86 -3.33 6.59
CA ASN A 260 -18.33 -4.71 6.63
C ASN A 260 -17.42 -5.59 7.50
N VAL A 261 -16.60 -5.00 8.36
CA VAL A 261 -15.66 -5.72 9.21
C VAL A 261 -15.81 -5.19 10.62
N HIS A 262 -16.09 -6.08 11.57
CA HIS A 262 -16.51 -5.74 12.91
C HIS A 262 -15.55 -6.31 13.94
N ILE A 263 -15.33 -5.62 15.05
CA ILE A 263 -14.48 -6.12 16.13
C ILE A 263 -15.38 -6.67 17.22
N SER A 264 -15.28 -7.96 17.50
CA SER A 264 -16.05 -8.62 18.57
C SER A 264 -15.29 -8.51 19.89
N PRO A 265 -15.78 -7.76 20.90
CA PRO A 265 -15.17 -7.75 22.23
C PRO A 265 -15.28 -9.10 22.94
N VAL A 266 -16.36 -9.84 22.66
CA VAL A 266 -16.62 -11.16 23.25
C VAL A 266 -15.59 -12.18 22.77
N ASP A 267 -15.38 -12.23 21.45
CA ASP A 267 -14.45 -13.21 20.87
C ASP A 267 -13.01 -12.70 20.76
N ARG A 268 -12.79 -11.42 21.04
CA ARG A 268 -11.49 -10.72 20.98
C ARG A 268 -10.80 -10.82 19.60
N HIS A 269 -11.60 -10.85 18.53
CA HIS A 269 -11.10 -10.85 17.15
C HIS A 269 -12.08 -10.19 16.17
N ILE A 270 -11.61 -9.98 14.93
CA ILE A 270 -12.44 -9.44 13.86
C ILE A 270 -13.45 -10.47 13.32
N LYS A 271 -14.68 -10.03 13.05
CA LYS A 271 -15.66 -10.73 12.23
C LYS A 271 -15.88 -10.05 10.89
N VAL A 272 -15.71 -10.82 9.82
CA VAL A 272 -16.13 -10.46 8.45
C VAL A 272 -17.65 -10.43 8.41
N GLY A 273 -18.19 -9.37 7.81
CA GLY A 273 -19.61 -9.05 7.82
C GLY A 273 -20.48 -9.99 6.99
N ILE A 274 -21.75 -9.61 6.87
CA ILE A 274 -22.80 -10.44 6.27
C ILE A 274 -22.52 -10.68 4.78
N LEU A 275 -22.60 -11.95 4.38
CA LEU A 275 -22.31 -12.46 3.03
C LEU A 275 -23.40 -12.17 1.99
N GLY A 276 -24.05 -11.00 2.04
CA GLY A 276 -25.19 -10.67 1.15
C GLY A 276 -24.84 -10.47 -0.33
N ASN A 277 -23.55 -10.31 -0.63
CA ASN A 277 -23.02 -10.25 -1.99
C ASN A 277 -22.01 -11.37 -2.28
N ALA A 278 -21.87 -12.34 -1.38
CA ALA A 278 -20.90 -13.41 -1.59
C ALA A 278 -21.22 -14.18 -2.87
N ALA A 279 -20.18 -14.47 -3.65
CA ALA A 279 -20.26 -15.19 -4.90
C ALA A 279 -19.75 -16.61 -4.71
N ASP A 280 -20.48 -17.58 -5.24
CA ASP A 280 -20.06 -18.98 -5.28
C ASP A 280 -19.13 -19.21 -6.47
N PHE A 281 -18.06 -19.96 -6.26
CA PHE A 281 -17.11 -20.31 -7.32
C PHE A 281 -17.73 -21.28 -8.33
N TYR A 282 -18.74 -22.05 -7.91
CA TYR A 282 -19.37 -23.10 -8.70
C TYR A 282 -20.76 -22.72 -9.21
N GLU A 283 -21.13 -21.44 -9.18
CA GLU A 283 -22.38 -20.99 -9.81
C GLU A 283 -22.23 -21.00 -11.34
N ASP A 284 -22.69 -22.08 -11.96
CA ASP A 284 -22.81 -22.26 -13.40
C ASP A 284 -23.84 -21.27 -13.95
N GLY A 285 -23.37 -20.34 -14.79
CA GLY A 285 -24.27 -19.66 -15.71
C GLY A 285 -24.68 -20.63 -16.83
N PRO A 286 -25.81 -20.41 -17.52
CA PRO A 286 -26.30 -21.32 -18.56
C PRO A 286 -25.35 -21.53 -19.77
N ASN A 287 -24.13 -20.96 -19.76
CA ASN A 287 -23.18 -20.97 -20.88
C ASN A 287 -21.70 -21.29 -20.49
N SER A 288 -21.39 -21.96 -19.36
CA SER A 288 -20.00 -22.28 -18.98
C SER A 288 -19.56 -23.69 -19.42
N SER A 289 -19.19 -23.86 -20.68
CA SER A 289 -18.76 -25.14 -21.26
C SER A 289 -17.24 -25.38 -21.27
N SER A 290 -16.44 -24.75 -20.40
CA SER A 290 -15.03 -25.14 -20.24
C SER A 290 -14.49 -25.03 -18.79
N PRO A 291 -13.72 -26.01 -18.30
CA PRO A 291 -13.15 -26.00 -16.94
C PRO A 291 -12.14 -24.86 -16.72
N ASP A 292 -11.45 -24.41 -17.77
CA ASP A 292 -10.51 -23.27 -17.69
C ASP A 292 -11.24 -21.95 -17.37
N SER A 293 -12.43 -21.73 -17.93
CA SER A 293 -13.21 -20.51 -17.69
C SER A 293 -13.65 -20.36 -16.22
N ASN A 294 -13.93 -21.47 -15.54
CA ASN A 294 -14.31 -21.50 -14.13
C ASN A 294 -13.10 -21.24 -13.20
N MET A 295 -11.91 -21.73 -13.57
CA MET A 295 -10.67 -21.44 -12.83
C MET A 295 -10.28 -19.97 -12.92
N ASP A 296 -10.45 -19.35 -14.09
CA ASP A 296 -10.22 -17.92 -14.30
C ASP A 296 -11.19 -17.07 -13.47
N ARG A 297 -12.49 -17.45 -13.44
CA ARG A 297 -13.50 -16.76 -12.62
C ARG A 297 -13.16 -16.82 -11.13
N ARG A 298 -12.82 -18.01 -10.63
CA ARG A 298 -12.39 -18.21 -9.24
C ARG A 298 -11.18 -17.34 -8.89
N GLN A 299 -10.15 -17.37 -9.73
CA GLN A 299 -8.94 -16.57 -9.51
C GLN A 299 -9.25 -15.07 -9.50
N MET A 300 -10.12 -14.60 -10.41
CA MET A 300 -10.55 -13.20 -10.46
C MET A 300 -11.29 -12.75 -9.20
N MET A 301 -12.19 -13.58 -8.67
CA MET A 301 -12.95 -13.26 -7.46
C MET A 301 -12.07 -13.27 -6.20
N ILE A 302 -11.20 -14.26 -6.05
CA ILE A 302 -10.20 -14.31 -4.95
C ILE A 302 -9.31 -13.08 -5.02
N ALA A 303 -8.80 -12.76 -6.21
CA ALA A 303 -7.96 -11.60 -6.39
C ALA A 303 -8.73 -10.32 -6.04
N PHE A 304 -10.00 -10.18 -6.42
CA PHE A 304 -10.82 -9.02 -6.07
C PHE A 304 -10.88 -8.79 -4.56
N ASP A 305 -11.19 -9.84 -3.79
CA ASP A 305 -11.22 -9.78 -2.32
C ASP A 305 -9.86 -9.35 -1.76
N MET A 306 -8.77 -9.95 -2.25
CA MET A 306 -7.42 -9.61 -1.79
C MET A 306 -7.03 -8.15 -2.08
N ARG A 307 -7.55 -7.56 -3.17
CA ARG A 307 -7.35 -6.13 -3.45
C ARG A 307 -8.09 -5.26 -2.43
N CYS A 308 -9.29 -5.65 -2.06
CA CYS A 308 -10.06 -4.98 -1.03
C CYS A 308 -9.38 -5.06 0.34
N VAL A 309 -8.80 -6.21 0.70
CA VAL A 309 -7.95 -6.36 1.89
C VAL A 309 -6.75 -5.40 1.83
N GLY A 310 -6.11 -5.24 0.67
CA GLY A 310 -5.06 -4.24 0.46
C GLY A 310 -5.52 -2.80 0.73
N PHE A 311 -6.72 -2.41 0.28
CA PHE A 311 -7.28 -1.10 0.59
C PHE A 311 -7.58 -0.89 2.07
N MET A 312 -8.07 -1.94 2.74
CA MET A 312 -8.29 -1.91 4.19
C MET A 312 -6.97 -1.78 4.95
N MET A 313 -5.94 -2.56 4.58
CA MET A 313 -4.59 -2.44 5.14
C MET A 313 -4.04 -1.03 4.98
N ALA A 314 -4.13 -0.46 3.77
CA ALA A 314 -3.67 0.90 3.51
C ALA A 314 -4.32 1.92 4.43
N LYS A 315 -5.65 1.85 4.61
CA LYS A 315 -6.41 2.77 5.46
C LYS A 315 -6.17 2.58 6.96
N MET A 316 -5.93 1.35 7.40
CA MET A 316 -5.56 1.06 8.80
C MET A 316 -4.19 1.63 9.16
N VAL A 317 -3.23 1.59 8.22
CA VAL A 317 -1.86 2.05 8.46
C VAL A 317 -1.71 3.55 8.20
N LEU A 318 -2.30 4.05 7.11
CA LEU A 318 -2.26 5.46 6.67
C LEU A 318 -3.66 6.04 6.78
N ARG A 319 -3.99 6.61 7.95
CA ARG A 319 -5.33 7.14 8.26
C ARG A 319 -5.74 8.28 7.33
N GLU A 320 -4.79 8.98 6.72
CA GLU A 320 -5.04 10.02 5.71
C GLU A 320 -5.79 9.47 4.49
N LEU A 321 -5.68 8.17 4.20
CA LEU A 321 -6.44 7.51 3.14
C LEU A 321 -7.92 7.30 3.48
N MET A 322 -8.37 7.67 4.69
CA MET A 322 -9.79 7.78 5.03
C MET A 322 -10.44 9.01 4.39
N ASP A 323 -9.67 10.05 4.04
CA ASP A 323 -10.16 11.20 3.27
C ASP A 323 -10.48 10.77 1.82
N PRO A 324 -11.72 10.92 1.34
CA PRO A 324 -12.11 10.60 -0.02
C PRO A 324 -11.26 11.26 -1.11
N LEU A 325 -10.77 12.49 -0.89
CA LEU A 325 -9.98 13.24 -1.87
C LEU A 325 -8.58 12.62 -2.03
N ILE A 326 -7.91 12.34 -0.91
CA ILE A 326 -6.61 11.68 -0.89
C ILE A 326 -6.74 10.27 -1.44
N PHE A 327 -7.78 9.53 -1.03
CA PHE A 327 -8.03 8.18 -1.52
C PHE A 327 -8.31 8.13 -3.03
N THR A 328 -8.90 9.19 -3.59
CA THR A 328 -9.12 9.29 -5.04
C THR A 328 -7.80 9.45 -5.81
N LYS A 329 -6.85 10.25 -5.30
CA LYS A 329 -5.49 10.34 -5.85
C LYS A 329 -4.76 8.99 -5.78
N PHE A 330 -4.89 8.30 -4.66
CA PHE A 330 -4.34 6.95 -4.47
C PHE A 330 -4.94 5.92 -5.43
N LYS A 331 -6.27 5.91 -5.63
CA LYS A 331 -6.91 5.04 -6.63
C LYS A 331 -6.45 5.39 -8.05
N SER A 332 -6.34 6.68 -8.38
CA SER A 332 -5.87 7.15 -9.68
C SER A 332 -4.47 6.63 -10.01
N PHE A 333 -3.57 6.61 -9.02
CA PHE A 333 -2.24 6.00 -9.16
C PHE A 333 -2.32 4.54 -9.60
N LEU A 334 -3.17 3.73 -8.95
CA LEU A 334 -3.33 2.30 -9.29
C LEU A 334 -4.01 2.09 -10.65
N THR A 335 -4.98 2.93 -11.02
CA THR A 335 -5.69 2.82 -12.32
C THR A 335 -4.81 3.21 -13.50
N LYS A 336 -3.77 4.04 -13.30
CA LYS A 336 -2.79 4.38 -14.34
C LYS A 336 -1.86 3.21 -14.71
N GLY A 337 -2.03 2.04 -14.07
CA GLY A 337 -1.22 0.85 -14.33
C GLY A 337 0.20 0.94 -13.77
N ILE A 338 0.45 1.91 -12.90
CA ILE A 338 1.74 2.06 -12.22
C ILE A 338 1.92 0.88 -11.25
N ASP A 339 3.16 0.38 -11.15
CA ASP A 339 3.49 -0.70 -10.25
C ASP A 339 3.27 -0.29 -8.77
N PRO A 340 2.42 -1.00 -8.01
CA PRO A 340 2.18 -0.75 -6.60
C PRO A 340 3.41 -0.84 -5.71
N SER A 341 4.52 -1.45 -6.16
CA SER A 341 5.76 -1.35 -5.38
C SER A 341 6.14 0.11 -5.16
N CYS A 342 5.96 1.00 -6.15
CA CYS A 342 6.27 2.43 -6.06
C CYS A 342 5.32 3.27 -5.18
N LEU A 343 4.47 2.64 -4.38
CA LEU A 343 3.51 3.33 -3.52
C LEU A 343 4.19 4.24 -2.49
N ARG A 344 5.34 3.82 -1.95
CA ARG A 344 6.08 4.60 -0.94
C ARG A 344 6.49 5.96 -1.50
N GLU A 345 7.14 5.97 -2.66
CA GLU A 345 7.66 7.18 -3.32
C GLU A 345 6.52 8.12 -3.75
N PHE A 346 5.40 7.56 -4.22
CA PHE A 346 4.20 8.34 -4.54
C PHE A 346 3.57 8.98 -3.29
N LEU A 347 3.34 8.18 -2.25
CA LEU A 347 2.67 8.65 -1.04
C LEU A 347 3.50 9.66 -0.25
N LEU A 348 4.83 9.54 -0.26
CA LEU A 348 5.71 10.54 0.36
C LEU A 348 5.45 11.95 -0.21
N GLN A 349 5.21 12.07 -1.52
CA GLN A 349 4.93 13.38 -2.13
C GLN A 349 3.53 13.91 -1.82
N VAL A 350 2.57 13.01 -1.62
CA VAL A 350 1.16 13.36 -1.38
C VAL A 350 0.91 13.69 0.08
N LEU A 351 1.50 12.93 1.01
CA LEU A 351 1.18 13.00 2.45
C LEU A 351 2.19 13.81 3.26
N ASN A 352 3.45 13.88 2.86
CA ASN A 352 4.52 14.42 3.70
C ASN A 352 4.66 15.95 3.67
N ARG A 353 3.59 16.69 3.34
CA ARG A 353 3.68 18.16 3.17
C ARG A 353 3.76 18.92 4.50
N ASN A 354 3.32 18.37 5.63
CA ASN A 354 3.02 19.20 6.82
C ASN A 354 3.40 18.65 8.22
N SER A 355 4.22 17.60 8.38
CA SER A 355 4.53 17.06 9.74
C SER A 355 6.03 17.01 10.06
N SER A 356 6.45 17.75 11.08
CA SER A 356 7.82 17.77 11.62
C SER A 356 8.25 16.45 12.26
N SER A 357 7.31 15.62 12.73
CA SER A 357 7.56 14.32 13.39
C SER A 357 7.53 13.11 12.45
N GLY A 358 7.25 13.33 11.15
CA GLY A 358 7.03 12.26 10.18
C GLY A 358 5.72 11.49 10.41
N ASN A 359 5.24 10.81 9.37
CA ASN A 359 3.99 10.07 9.43
C ASN A 359 4.22 8.65 10.01
N THR A 360 3.55 8.33 11.12
CA THR A 360 3.65 7.04 11.83
C THR A 360 3.37 5.85 10.93
N GLY A 361 2.44 5.98 9.97
CA GLY A 361 2.13 4.93 9.01
C GLY A 361 3.31 4.57 8.10
N PHE A 362 4.10 5.55 7.64
CA PHE A 362 5.34 5.26 6.90
C PHE A 362 6.34 4.52 7.77
N GLN A 363 6.52 4.94 9.03
CA GLN A 363 7.42 4.27 9.97
C GLN A 363 7.02 2.80 10.19
N ILE A 364 5.71 2.53 10.31
CA ILE A 364 5.16 1.17 10.41
C ILE A 364 5.49 0.32 9.18
N LEU A 365 5.32 0.88 7.97
CA LEU A 365 5.56 0.14 6.72
C LEU A 365 7.04 -0.02 6.38
N ASP A 366 7.89 0.92 6.81
CA ASP A 366 9.35 0.92 6.63
C ASP A 366 10.08 -0.04 7.60
N ARG A 367 9.40 -0.53 8.65
CA ARG A 367 9.94 -1.53 9.57
C ARG A 367 10.15 -2.89 8.90
N ASN A 368 10.99 -3.71 9.54
CA ASN A 368 11.34 -5.06 9.08
C ASN A 368 11.75 -5.08 7.60
N TRP A 369 12.68 -4.19 7.23
CA TRP A 369 13.20 -4.05 5.86
C TRP A 369 12.11 -3.73 4.82
N GLY A 370 11.10 -2.94 5.20
CA GLY A 370 10.03 -2.53 4.29
C GLY A 370 9.01 -3.63 3.99
N ALA A 371 8.88 -4.65 4.85
CA ALA A 371 7.95 -5.76 4.62
C ALA A 371 6.49 -5.30 4.52
N GLY A 372 6.10 -4.22 5.21
CA GLY A 372 4.74 -3.67 5.12
C GLY A 372 4.41 -3.15 3.73
N TRP A 373 5.36 -2.40 3.13
CA TRP A 373 5.25 -1.96 1.75
C TRP A 373 5.21 -3.12 0.76
N ASN A 374 5.99 -4.18 1.00
CA ASN A 374 5.98 -5.35 0.14
C ASN A 374 4.60 -6.02 0.12
N LEU A 375 4.05 -6.35 1.30
CA LEU A 375 2.73 -6.97 1.40
C LEU A 375 1.66 -6.10 0.74
N LEU A 376 1.68 -4.79 1.01
CA LEU A 376 0.72 -3.86 0.45
C LEU A 376 0.81 -3.82 -1.09
N SER A 377 2.01 -3.85 -1.65
CA SER A 377 2.20 -3.89 -3.11
C SER A 377 1.67 -5.18 -3.74
N LEU A 378 1.84 -6.33 -3.05
CA LEU A 378 1.36 -7.62 -3.51
C LEU A 378 -0.16 -7.75 -3.42
N LEU A 379 -0.78 -7.18 -2.38
CA LEU A 379 -2.24 -7.10 -2.24
C LEU A 379 -2.87 -6.21 -3.32
N LEU A 380 -2.17 -5.13 -3.69
CA LEU A 380 -2.66 -4.14 -4.65
C LEU A 380 -2.17 -4.35 -6.08
N ALA A 381 -1.51 -5.47 -6.37
CA ALA A 381 -1.00 -5.83 -7.69
C ALA A 381 -2.06 -5.57 -8.79
N THR A 382 -1.65 -4.88 -9.86
CA THR A 382 -2.56 -4.46 -10.94
C THR A 382 -3.15 -5.66 -11.68
N LYS A 383 -2.32 -6.67 -11.97
CA LYS A 383 -2.74 -7.94 -12.57
C LYS A 383 -3.29 -8.88 -11.49
N PRO A 384 -4.52 -9.40 -11.64
CA PRO A 384 -5.12 -10.36 -10.71
C PRO A 384 -4.25 -11.60 -10.46
N SER A 385 -3.61 -12.14 -11.50
CA SER A 385 -2.74 -13.32 -11.42
C SER A 385 -1.44 -13.11 -10.63
N LYS A 386 -1.00 -11.86 -10.47
CA LYS A 386 0.18 -11.50 -9.66
C LYS A 386 -0.18 -11.14 -8.22
N ARG A 387 -1.46 -11.12 -7.87
CA ARG A 387 -1.93 -10.73 -6.54
C ARG A 387 -1.73 -11.89 -5.58
N ILE A 388 -1.24 -11.58 -4.39
CA ILE A 388 -0.98 -12.59 -3.35
C ILE A 388 -2.28 -13.27 -2.90
N SER A 389 -2.22 -14.58 -2.67
CA SER A 389 -3.34 -15.35 -2.11
C SER A 389 -3.50 -15.10 -0.60
N CYS A 390 -4.63 -15.46 0.01
CA CYS A 390 -4.79 -15.35 1.46
C CYS A 390 -3.75 -16.16 2.22
N LEU A 391 -3.49 -17.40 1.77
CA LEU A 391 -2.56 -18.31 2.42
C LEU A 391 -1.13 -17.76 2.40
N ASP A 392 -0.69 -17.23 1.26
CA ASP A 392 0.64 -16.64 1.13
C ASP A 392 0.74 -15.34 1.92
N ALA A 393 -0.34 -14.54 1.96
CA ALA A 393 -0.38 -13.32 2.77
C ALA A 393 -0.24 -13.62 4.27
N LEU A 394 -0.88 -14.68 4.78
CA LEU A 394 -0.74 -15.13 6.17
C LEU A 394 0.69 -15.57 6.53
N ARG A 395 1.46 -16.04 5.55
CA ARG A 395 2.88 -16.43 5.70
C ARG A 395 3.85 -15.28 5.45
N HIS A 396 3.33 -14.09 5.15
CA HIS A 396 4.16 -12.95 4.80
C HIS A 396 4.93 -12.41 6.02
N PRO A 397 6.24 -12.08 5.89
CA PRO A 397 7.08 -11.59 7.00
C PRO A 397 6.50 -10.40 7.78
N PHE A 398 5.73 -9.55 7.10
CA PHE A 398 5.02 -8.44 7.74
C PHE A 398 4.06 -8.92 8.84
N LEU A 399 3.30 -10.00 8.64
CA LEU A 399 2.33 -10.51 9.62
C LEU A 399 2.99 -11.46 10.61
N CYS A 400 3.96 -12.24 10.16
CA CYS A 400 4.68 -13.22 10.97
C CYS A 400 5.62 -12.58 12.01
N GLY A 401 6.10 -11.36 11.74
CA GLY A 401 7.09 -10.70 12.60
C GLY A 401 8.47 -11.36 12.54
N PRO A 402 9.48 -10.79 13.23
CA PRO A 402 10.88 -11.22 13.12
C PRO A 402 11.16 -12.56 13.80
N ARG A 403 10.26 -13.03 14.68
CA ARG A 403 10.46 -14.26 15.48
C ARG A 403 9.99 -15.52 14.77
N TRP A 404 9.15 -15.42 13.75
CA TRP A 404 8.66 -16.57 13.01
C TRP A 404 9.56 -16.84 11.80
N ARG A 405 10.13 -18.05 11.76
CA ARG A 405 11.09 -18.48 10.73
C ARG A 405 10.36 -19.03 9.51
N VAL A 406 9.75 -18.15 8.73
CA VAL A 406 9.42 -18.49 7.34
C VAL A 406 10.70 -18.25 6.54
N ASP A 407 11.18 -19.26 5.81
CA ASP A 407 12.32 -19.08 4.91
C ASP A 407 11.94 -18.01 3.86
N PRO A 408 12.58 -16.83 3.88
CA PRO A 408 12.20 -15.74 2.98
C PRO A 408 12.55 -16.10 1.54
N SER A 409 11.66 -15.77 0.60
CA SER A 409 11.97 -15.90 -0.81
C SER A 409 13.14 -14.98 -1.21
N ILE A 410 13.84 -15.32 -2.30
CA ILE A 410 14.93 -14.48 -2.83
C ILE A 410 14.42 -13.06 -3.14
N ASP A 411 13.20 -12.94 -3.67
CA ASP A 411 12.60 -11.64 -3.98
C ASP A 411 12.33 -10.82 -2.70
N MET A 412 11.95 -11.46 -1.60
CA MET A 412 11.82 -10.79 -0.29
C MET A 412 13.16 -10.31 0.25
N ILE A 413 14.22 -11.12 0.12
CA ILE A 413 15.57 -10.72 0.53
C ILE A 413 16.02 -9.51 -0.31
N ARG A 414 15.83 -9.57 -1.63
CA ARG A 414 16.19 -8.48 -2.55
C ARG A 414 15.42 -7.19 -2.23
N TRP A 415 14.11 -7.31 -1.98
CA TRP A 415 13.27 -6.21 -1.51
C TRP A 415 13.78 -5.59 -0.22
N GLY A 416 14.15 -6.43 0.75
CA GLY A 416 14.67 -6.00 2.04
C GLY A 416 16.00 -5.27 1.93
N LEU A 417 16.91 -5.75 1.09
CA LEU A 417 18.18 -5.08 0.79
C LEU A 417 17.96 -3.72 0.14
N GLY A 418 17.12 -3.65 -0.90
CA GLY A 418 16.79 -2.39 -1.59
C GLY A 418 16.14 -1.36 -0.65
N SER A 419 15.16 -1.81 0.15
CA SER A 419 14.46 -0.93 1.10
C SER A 419 15.41 -0.44 2.20
N SER A 420 16.32 -1.29 2.67
CA SER A 420 17.34 -0.90 3.65
C SER A 420 18.37 0.07 3.06
N ALA A 421 18.76 -0.12 1.80
CA ALA A 421 19.67 0.79 1.10
C ALA A 421 19.04 2.18 0.94
N VAL A 422 17.79 2.26 0.47
CA VAL A 422 17.04 3.54 0.39
C VAL A 422 17.00 4.23 1.74
N ARG A 423 16.70 3.49 2.81
CA ARG A 423 16.65 4.04 4.15
C ARG A 423 17.99 4.58 4.65
N ILE A 424 19.08 3.83 4.47
CA ILE A 424 20.43 4.29 4.83
C ILE A 424 20.79 5.56 4.06
N THR A 425 20.31 5.71 2.82
CA THR A 425 20.59 6.90 2.00
C THR A 425 19.72 8.11 2.34
N GLU A 426 18.53 7.90 2.89
CA GLU A 426 17.65 8.95 3.41
C GLU A 426 18.12 9.45 4.78
N GLU A 427 18.71 8.56 5.60
CA GLU A 427 19.42 8.94 6.82
C GLU A 427 20.77 9.57 6.45
N TYR A 428 21.12 10.71 7.06
CA TYR A 428 22.36 11.41 6.69
C TYR A 428 23.59 10.51 6.96
N ILE A 429 24.36 10.19 5.92
CA ILE A 429 25.48 9.25 5.99
C ILE A 429 26.73 9.97 6.54
N TYR A 430 26.86 9.99 7.86
CA TYR A 430 28.00 10.59 8.55
C TYR A 430 29.20 9.65 8.69
N ARG A 431 28.98 8.33 8.88
CA ARG A 431 30.03 7.43 9.39
C ARG A 431 30.47 6.37 8.38
N GLN A 432 31.74 5.98 8.45
CA GLN A 432 32.34 4.90 7.65
C GLN A 432 31.57 3.57 7.73
N PRO A 433 30.99 3.14 8.88
CA PRO A 433 30.18 1.93 8.96
C PRO A 433 28.92 1.95 8.10
N GLN A 434 28.25 3.11 7.95
CA GLN A 434 27.07 3.23 7.09
C GLN A 434 27.45 3.06 5.62
N ARG A 435 28.58 3.65 5.19
CA ARG A 435 29.12 3.49 3.83
C ARG A 435 29.54 2.05 3.55
N ALA A 436 30.24 1.41 4.49
CA ALA A 436 30.64 0.01 4.37
C ALA A 436 29.42 -0.92 4.27
N ARG A 437 28.38 -0.69 5.09
CA ARG A 437 27.12 -1.44 5.03
C ARG A 437 26.38 -1.25 3.71
N LEU A 438 26.36 -0.03 3.18
CA LEU A 438 25.72 0.24 1.89
C LEU A 438 26.47 -0.44 0.74
N ALA A 439 27.81 -0.40 0.74
CA ALA A 439 28.63 -1.11 -0.24
C ALA A 439 28.36 -2.63 -0.19
N TYR A 440 28.32 -3.21 1.01
CA TYR A 440 27.96 -4.61 1.21
C TYR A 440 26.56 -4.95 0.66
N PHE A 441 25.56 -4.09 0.88
CA PHE A 441 24.23 -4.29 0.30
C PHE A 441 24.22 -4.23 -1.22
N VAL A 442 24.97 -3.31 -1.82
CA VAL A 442 25.10 -3.21 -3.29
C VAL A 442 25.66 -4.51 -3.86
N GLU A 443 26.71 -5.06 -3.26
CA GLU A 443 27.31 -6.33 -3.69
C GLU A 443 26.33 -7.52 -3.54
N LEU A 444 25.59 -7.59 -2.43
CA LEU A 444 24.56 -8.61 -2.24
C LEU A 444 23.45 -8.50 -3.30
N MET A 445 22.96 -7.29 -3.59
CA MET A 445 21.91 -7.08 -4.59
C MET A 445 22.40 -7.46 -5.99
N GLU A 446 23.66 -7.19 -6.30
CA GLU A 446 24.30 -7.56 -7.56
C GLU A 446 24.38 -9.08 -7.74
N MET A 447 24.75 -9.83 -6.70
CA MET A 447 24.77 -11.29 -6.74
C MET A 447 23.37 -11.91 -6.86
N LEU A 448 22.36 -11.28 -6.25
CA LEU A 448 20.97 -11.73 -6.26
C LEU A 448 20.18 -11.21 -7.48
N ASN A 449 20.84 -10.59 -8.46
CA ASN A 449 20.22 -10.02 -9.65
C ASN A 449 19.77 -11.13 -10.62
N PRO A 450 18.45 -11.35 -10.81
CA PRO A 450 17.94 -12.36 -11.74
C PRO A 450 18.08 -11.91 -13.20
N HIS A 451 18.32 -10.60 -13.43
CA HIS A 451 18.27 -9.95 -14.73
C HIS A 451 19.64 -9.41 -15.16
N SER A 452 20.71 -10.15 -14.92
CA SER A 452 22.08 -9.70 -15.23
C SER A 452 22.31 -9.35 -16.71
N LYS A 453 21.67 -10.07 -17.65
CA LYS A 453 21.89 -9.92 -19.10
C LYS A 453 21.62 -8.48 -19.59
N PRO A 454 22.50 -7.88 -20.42
CA PRO A 454 22.29 -6.52 -20.96
C PRO A 454 20.97 -6.32 -21.70
N LYS A 455 20.44 -7.36 -22.36
CA LYS A 455 19.13 -7.30 -23.05
C LYS A 455 17.99 -6.86 -22.11
N ASN A 456 18.07 -7.20 -20.83
CA ASN A 456 17.06 -6.84 -19.84
C ASN A 456 17.03 -5.33 -19.54
N TRP A 457 18.12 -4.60 -19.81
CA TRP A 457 18.15 -3.15 -19.63
C TRP A 457 17.18 -2.44 -20.55
N LEU A 458 16.92 -2.98 -21.75
CA LEU A 458 15.95 -2.42 -22.69
C LEU A 458 14.52 -2.48 -22.15
N GLU A 459 14.26 -3.36 -21.19
CA GLU A 459 12.97 -3.52 -20.53
C GLU A 459 12.90 -2.71 -19.22
N PHE A 460 13.95 -2.75 -18.41
CA PHE A 460 13.92 -2.21 -17.04
C PHE A 460 14.47 -0.79 -16.87
N LEU A 461 15.42 -0.37 -17.71
CA LEU A 461 16.00 0.99 -17.63
C LEU A 461 14.99 2.09 -17.99
N PRO A 462 14.07 1.93 -18.97
CA PRO A 462 13.13 2.98 -19.33
C PRO A 462 12.26 3.45 -18.15
N GLY A 463 12.15 4.77 -18.01
CA GLY A 463 11.39 5.45 -16.98
C GLY A 463 12.06 6.69 -16.43
N LYS A 464 11.40 7.29 -15.45
CA LYS A 464 11.89 8.43 -14.68
C LYS A 464 12.48 7.93 -13.37
N TRP A 465 13.74 8.28 -13.13
CA TRP A 465 14.54 7.85 -12.00
C TRP A 465 15.08 9.06 -11.27
N ARG A 466 14.91 9.14 -9.95
CA ARG A 466 15.52 10.12 -9.07
C ARG A 466 16.79 9.51 -8.49
N MET A 467 17.91 10.20 -8.65
CA MET A 467 19.17 9.82 -8.02
C MET A 467 19.05 10.01 -6.50
N LEU A 468 19.39 8.97 -5.73
CA LEU A 468 19.44 9.02 -4.27
C LEU A 468 20.84 9.25 -3.74
N TYR A 469 21.80 8.45 -4.22
CA TYR A 469 23.15 8.42 -3.67
C TYR A 469 24.15 7.88 -4.69
N CYS A 470 25.40 8.30 -4.58
CA CYS A 470 26.53 7.74 -5.32
C CYS A 470 27.60 7.30 -4.32
N THR A 471 28.17 6.10 -4.48
CA THR A 471 29.30 5.63 -3.65
C THR A 471 30.66 6.16 -4.10
N GLY A 472 30.70 6.93 -5.20
CA GLY A 472 31.91 7.55 -5.72
C GLY A 472 32.57 8.50 -4.72
N ARG A 473 33.81 8.89 -5.01
CA ARG A 473 34.53 9.89 -4.21
C ARG A 473 33.81 11.23 -4.33
N HIS A 474 33.00 11.55 -3.34
CA HIS A 474 32.51 12.91 -3.13
C HIS A 474 33.69 13.74 -2.62
N ILE A 475 34.09 14.75 -3.38
CA ILE A 475 35.05 15.74 -2.90
C ILE A 475 34.45 16.35 -1.63
N GLY A 476 35.22 16.44 -0.55
CA GLY A 476 34.76 16.97 0.73
C GLY A 476 34.21 18.38 0.57
N LEU A 477 32.88 18.50 0.42
CA LEU A 477 32.20 19.78 0.20
C LEU A 477 32.32 20.73 1.40
N THR A 478 32.70 20.21 2.57
CA THR A 478 32.73 20.94 3.83
C THR A 478 33.99 21.78 4.05
N LEU A 479 35.11 21.47 3.37
CA LEU A 479 36.38 22.20 3.54
C LEU A 479 36.82 22.98 2.30
N ARG A 480 36.12 22.81 1.17
CA ARG A 480 36.42 23.52 -0.08
C ARG A 480 35.71 24.87 -0.10
N GLN A 481 36.40 25.92 -0.56
CA GLN A 481 35.75 27.15 -0.99
C GLN A 481 35.40 27.04 -2.48
N PRO A 482 34.12 26.85 -2.86
CA PRO A 482 33.75 26.72 -4.26
C PRO A 482 33.72 28.10 -4.96
N PRO A 483 34.04 28.17 -6.27
CA PRO A 483 34.02 29.42 -7.02
C PRO A 483 32.60 30.00 -7.17
N ALA A 484 31.59 29.14 -7.20
CA ALA A 484 30.18 29.50 -7.07
C ALA A 484 29.55 28.58 -6.03
N ARG A 485 28.70 29.10 -5.16
CA ARG A 485 28.04 28.27 -4.14
C ARG A 485 26.73 27.74 -4.67
N ILE A 486 26.70 26.43 -4.83
CA ILE A 486 25.56 25.75 -5.42
C ILE A 486 25.04 24.71 -4.45
N LEU A 487 23.73 24.78 -4.23
CA LEU A 487 22.96 23.73 -3.60
C LEU A 487 22.28 22.91 -4.70
N VAL A 488 22.69 21.67 -4.88
CA VAL A 488 22.01 20.75 -5.80
C VAL A 488 20.64 20.38 -5.22
N GLY A 489 19.60 20.51 -6.04
CA GLY A 489 18.23 20.14 -5.72
C GLY A 489 17.93 18.69 -6.14
N TYR A 490 16.86 18.50 -6.90
CA TYR A 490 16.56 17.19 -7.50
C TYR A 490 17.46 16.92 -8.70
N VAL A 491 17.93 15.67 -8.78
CA VAL A 491 18.64 15.10 -9.93
C VAL A 491 17.78 13.95 -10.48
N ARG A 492 17.27 14.13 -11.69
CA ARG A 492 16.36 13.19 -12.35
C ARG A 492 16.96 12.69 -13.65
N LEU A 493 16.83 11.39 -13.86
CA LEU A 493 17.24 10.65 -15.04
C LEU A 493 15.99 10.10 -15.72
N THR A 494 15.67 10.61 -16.89
CA THR A 494 14.58 10.09 -17.73
C THR A 494 15.19 9.31 -18.89
N VAL A 495 14.85 8.03 -18.97
CA VAL A 495 15.25 7.17 -20.08
C VAL A 495 14.00 6.74 -20.82
N THR A 496 13.94 6.97 -22.13
CA THR A 496 12.83 6.51 -22.96
C THR A 496 13.35 5.66 -24.11
N ARG A 497 12.55 4.68 -24.52
CA ARG A 497 12.88 3.80 -25.63
C ARG A 497 11.98 4.17 -26.82
N PRO A 498 12.52 4.76 -27.90
CA PRO A 498 11.72 5.27 -29.02
C PRO A 498 10.98 4.17 -29.78
N SER A 499 11.54 2.95 -29.87
CA SER A 499 10.85 1.79 -30.45
C SER A 499 11.22 0.49 -29.74
N LYS A 500 10.26 -0.45 -29.67
CA LYS A 500 10.46 -1.76 -29.03
C LYS A 500 11.42 -2.67 -29.81
N SER A 501 11.66 -2.40 -31.10
CA SER A 501 12.59 -3.14 -31.94
C SER A 501 14.03 -2.62 -31.87
N ASN A 502 14.24 -1.33 -31.57
CA ASN A 502 15.58 -0.73 -31.56
C ASN A 502 16.26 -0.86 -30.20
N THR A 503 17.60 -0.95 -30.22
CA THR A 503 18.47 -0.89 -29.04
C THR A 503 18.83 0.54 -28.65
N ASN A 504 18.24 1.53 -29.33
CA ASN A 504 18.43 2.94 -29.03
C ASN A 504 17.61 3.33 -27.79
N LEU A 505 18.19 4.17 -26.95
CA LEU A 505 17.60 4.75 -25.76
C LEU A 505 17.84 6.26 -25.82
N SER A 506 16.80 7.06 -25.65
CA SER A 506 16.95 8.49 -25.44
C SER A 506 17.05 8.78 -23.96
N PHE A 507 17.93 9.72 -23.64
CA PHE A 507 18.33 10.07 -22.30
C PHE A 507 18.10 11.55 -22.09
N THR A 508 17.46 11.88 -20.97
CA THR A 508 17.32 13.24 -20.47
C THR A 508 17.68 13.28 -18.99
N SER A 509 18.76 13.99 -18.65
CA SER A 509 19.16 14.26 -17.27
C SER A 509 18.74 15.67 -16.89
N ASP A 510 17.82 15.78 -15.93
CA ASP A 510 17.32 17.04 -15.39
C ASP A 510 17.92 17.27 -14.00
N ILE A 511 18.78 18.28 -13.90
CA ILE A 511 19.44 18.68 -12.66
C ILE A 511 18.91 20.06 -12.27
N SER A 512 18.32 20.16 -11.09
CA SER A 512 17.98 21.46 -10.50
C SER A 512 19.03 21.87 -9.48
N PHE A 513 19.26 23.16 -9.37
CA PHE A 513 20.19 23.71 -8.40
C PHE A 513 19.79 25.13 -8.00
N THR A 514 20.31 25.59 -6.87
CA THR A 514 20.15 26.96 -6.39
C THR A 514 21.52 27.57 -6.20
N VAL A 515 21.76 28.71 -6.85
CA VAL A 515 22.97 29.52 -6.68
C VAL A 515 22.76 30.46 -5.49
N MET A 516 23.49 30.23 -4.40
CA MET A 516 23.33 31.00 -3.17
C MET A 516 24.07 32.34 -3.26
N THR A 517 23.44 33.38 -2.75
CA THR A 517 24.01 34.74 -2.69
C THR A 517 24.73 34.95 -1.36
N GLY A 518 26.02 35.32 -1.40
CA GLY A 518 26.79 35.71 -0.20
C GLY A 518 28.17 35.05 -0.07
N ARG A 519 29.04 35.63 0.78
CA ARG A 519 30.43 35.18 1.04
C ARG A 519 30.59 34.22 2.22
N GLU A 520 29.54 33.90 2.99
CA GLU A 520 29.51 32.76 3.94
C GLU A 520 28.43 31.73 3.60
N TRP A 521 28.55 30.46 4.07
CA TRP A 521 27.48 29.47 3.90
C TRP A 521 26.24 29.97 4.64
N PRO A 522 25.23 30.49 3.94
CA PRO A 522 24.16 31.19 4.61
C PRO A 522 23.28 30.18 5.35
N HIS A 523 22.87 30.53 6.57
CA HIS A 523 21.82 29.77 7.27
C HIS A 523 20.53 29.75 6.45
N ASP A 524 20.29 30.84 5.71
CA ASP A 524 19.23 30.92 4.72
C ASP A 524 19.69 30.38 3.36
N LYS A 525 19.10 29.28 2.90
CA LYS A 525 19.47 28.60 1.65
C LYS A 525 18.77 29.18 0.40
N THR A 526 18.32 30.43 0.49
CA THR A 526 17.71 31.16 -0.62
C THR A 526 18.76 31.55 -1.66
N GLY A 527 18.31 31.69 -2.90
CA GLY A 527 19.20 32.01 -4.02
C GLY A 527 18.50 31.92 -5.37
N ILE A 528 19.28 32.07 -6.43
CA ILE A 528 18.78 32.04 -7.81
C ILE A 528 18.60 30.59 -8.23
N THR A 529 17.40 30.21 -8.64
CA THR A 529 17.11 28.87 -9.13
C THR A 529 17.65 28.67 -10.53
N GLY A 530 18.24 27.50 -10.77
CA GLY A 530 18.79 27.08 -12.05
C GLY A 530 18.38 25.66 -12.40
N LYS A 531 18.30 25.38 -13.70
CA LYS A 531 18.06 24.05 -14.25
C LYS A 531 19.11 23.75 -15.31
N LEU A 532 19.74 22.59 -15.22
CA LEU A 532 20.62 22.03 -16.22
C LEU A 532 19.96 20.79 -16.81
N GLN A 533 19.77 20.77 -18.12
CA GLN A 533 19.18 19.66 -18.84
C GLN A 533 20.17 19.12 -19.87
N ILE A 534 20.44 17.81 -19.80
CA ILE A 534 21.29 17.11 -20.76
C ILE A 534 20.44 16.14 -21.56
N ASN A 535 20.45 16.23 -22.89
CA ASN A 535 19.76 15.32 -23.78
C ASN A 535 20.77 14.57 -24.65
N SER A 536 20.58 13.26 -24.83
CA SER A 536 21.40 12.48 -25.75
C SER A 536 20.70 11.19 -26.18
N LEU A 537 21.18 10.60 -27.28
CA LEU A 537 20.74 9.30 -27.79
C LEU A 537 21.88 8.28 -27.62
N PHE A 538 21.58 7.14 -26.99
CA PHE A 538 22.54 6.06 -26.77
C PHE A 538 22.10 4.78 -27.47
N ARG A 539 23.05 4.02 -28.01
CA ARG A 539 22.81 2.66 -28.51
C ARG A 539 23.37 1.64 -27.52
N LEU A 540 22.51 0.71 -27.08
CA LEU A 540 22.92 -0.40 -26.22
C LEU A 540 23.62 -1.49 -27.04
N MET A 541 24.86 -1.81 -26.66
CA MET A 541 25.63 -2.93 -27.20
C MET A 541 26.07 -3.86 -26.06
N ALA A 542 26.24 -5.15 -26.37
CA ALA A 542 26.86 -6.08 -25.43
C ALA A 542 28.35 -5.72 -25.28
N GLY A 543 28.81 -5.51 -24.05
CA GLY A 543 30.22 -5.20 -23.75
C GLY A 543 30.92 -6.36 -23.05
N ARG A 544 32.26 -6.34 -23.07
CA ARG A 544 33.11 -7.15 -22.18
C ARG A 544 33.82 -6.23 -21.19
N ARG A 545 33.94 -6.65 -19.93
CA ARG A 545 34.64 -5.89 -18.89
C ARG A 545 36.14 -5.97 -19.11
N LEU A 546 36.81 -4.84 -19.28
CA LEU A 546 38.22 -4.68 -18.93
C LEU A 546 38.22 -3.75 -17.72
N TYR A 547 38.49 -4.28 -16.53
CA TYR A 547 38.94 -3.39 -15.47
C TYR A 547 40.25 -2.78 -15.97
N ILE A 548 40.43 -1.47 -15.81
CA ILE A 548 41.77 -0.92 -15.73
C ILE A 548 42.39 -1.68 -14.57
N LYS A 549 43.28 -2.63 -14.85
CA LYS A 549 44.11 -3.25 -13.82
C LYS A 549 44.77 -2.06 -13.14
N GLU A 550 44.54 -1.87 -11.85
CA GLU A 550 45.35 -0.96 -11.06
C GLU A 550 46.80 -1.26 -11.43
N GLU A 551 47.46 -0.29 -12.06
CA GLU A 551 48.88 -0.38 -12.29
C GLU A 551 49.50 -0.66 -10.92
N LYS A 552 50.26 -1.74 -10.86
CA LYS A 552 51.06 -2.11 -9.70
C LYS A 552 52.11 -1.03 -9.49
N THR A 553 51.74 0.07 -8.88
CA THR A 553 52.66 1.10 -8.43
C THR A 553 52.28 1.48 -7.02
N THR A 554 53.22 1.13 -6.14
CA THR A 554 53.40 1.40 -4.70
C THR A 554 52.51 0.64 -3.69
N PRO A 555 53.11 -0.16 -2.77
CA PRO A 555 52.39 -0.80 -1.69
C PRO A 555 52.09 0.24 -0.61
N GLY A 556 50.90 0.81 -0.63
CA GLY A 556 50.49 1.80 0.35
C GLY A 556 48.99 2.09 0.28
N LEU A 557 48.25 1.50 1.21
CA LEU A 557 46.98 2.01 1.76
C LEU A 557 45.63 1.70 1.06
N PHE A 558 45.51 0.76 0.12
CA PHE A 558 44.19 0.32 -0.37
C PHE A 558 44.09 -1.20 -0.59
N SER A 559 43.88 -1.95 0.51
CA SER A 559 43.58 -3.40 0.50
C SER A 559 42.35 -3.69 1.36
N SER A 560 41.18 -3.15 1.00
CA SER A 560 39.93 -3.45 1.75
C SER A 560 38.77 -3.96 0.89
N GLN A 561 38.85 -3.84 -0.45
CA GLN A 561 37.83 -4.38 -1.36
C GLN A 561 38.03 -5.87 -1.67
N SER A 562 39.27 -6.36 -1.77
CA SER A 562 39.57 -7.80 -1.99
C SER A 562 39.14 -8.66 -0.80
N ASP A 563 39.35 -8.16 0.42
CA ASP A 563 39.06 -8.89 1.64
C ASP A 563 37.56 -8.97 1.94
N ALA A 564 36.80 -7.93 1.57
CA ALA A 564 35.34 -7.94 1.65
C ALA A 564 34.74 -9.02 0.73
N GLN A 565 35.21 -9.08 -0.51
CA GLN A 565 34.76 -10.06 -1.52
C GLN A 565 35.09 -11.49 -1.10
N ASN A 566 36.30 -11.76 -0.60
CA ASN A 566 36.70 -13.08 -0.09
C ASN A 566 35.95 -13.48 1.20
N SER A 567 35.70 -12.55 2.11
CA SER A 567 34.90 -12.81 3.32
C SER A 567 33.43 -13.11 3.01
N LEU A 568 32.87 -12.49 1.96
CA LEU A 568 31.54 -12.72 1.44
C LEU A 568 31.42 -14.12 0.82
N VAL A 569 32.41 -14.49 0.00
CA VAL A 569 32.52 -15.83 -0.60
C VAL A 569 32.53 -16.91 0.49
N GLN A 570 33.27 -16.68 1.59
CA GLN A 570 33.34 -17.61 2.71
C GLN A 570 32.01 -17.70 3.48
N LYS A 571 31.32 -16.58 3.74
CA LYS A 571 30.02 -16.55 4.44
C LYS A 571 28.86 -17.10 3.62
N LEU A 572 28.89 -16.97 2.29
CA LEU A 572 27.86 -17.46 1.37
C LEU A 572 28.07 -18.93 0.95
N SER A 573 29.26 -19.50 1.19
CA SER A 573 29.54 -20.93 0.95
C SER A 573 28.79 -21.90 1.89
N GLY A 574 28.14 -21.36 2.93
CA GLY A 574 27.35 -22.11 3.91
C GLY A 574 26.18 -22.86 3.26
N ARG A 575 25.85 -24.06 3.79
CA ARG A 575 24.84 -24.97 3.21
C ARG A 575 23.47 -24.32 2.92
N LYS A 576 23.10 -23.24 3.62
CA LYS A 576 21.83 -22.50 3.46
C LYS A 576 21.74 -21.68 2.16
N TRP A 577 22.86 -21.14 1.66
CA TRP A 577 22.85 -20.22 0.52
C TRP A 577 23.12 -20.90 -0.83
N ARG A 578 23.74 -22.09 -0.84
CA ARG A 578 24.00 -22.88 -2.07
C ARG A 578 22.74 -23.24 -2.88
N LYS A 579 21.57 -23.33 -2.24
CA LYS A 579 20.29 -23.60 -2.92
C LYS A 579 19.58 -22.33 -3.43
N ALA A 580 19.96 -21.16 -2.92
CA ALA A 580 19.28 -19.88 -3.17
C ALA A 580 20.02 -18.98 -4.17
N VAL A 581 21.30 -19.23 -4.43
CA VAL A 581 22.07 -18.47 -5.43
C VAL A 581 21.84 -19.13 -6.80
N PRO A 582 21.40 -18.38 -7.84
CA PRO A 582 21.13 -18.94 -9.17
C PRO A 582 22.39 -19.36 -9.95
N PHE A 583 23.58 -19.24 -9.35
CA PHE A 583 24.86 -19.55 -9.98
C PHE A 583 25.65 -20.58 -9.15
N LYS A 584 26.20 -21.60 -9.83
CA LYS A 584 27.16 -22.55 -9.24
C LYS A 584 28.53 -21.90 -8.98
N ASP A 585 28.89 -20.92 -9.80
CA ASP A 585 30.10 -20.12 -9.69
C ASP A 585 29.73 -18.64 -9.54
N ILE A 586 30.33 -17.96 -8.56
CA ILE A 586 30.13 -16.53 -8.33
C ILE A 586 30.65 -15.80 -9.58
N PRO A 587 29.84 -14.98 -10.28
CA PRO A 587 30.34 -14.26 -11.43
C PRO A 587 31.38 -13.25 -10.93
N SER A 588 32.66 -13.54 -11.18
CA SER A 588 33.80 -12.65 -10.94
C SER A 588 33.66 -11.30 -11.66
N SER A 589 32.70 -11.20 -12.60
CA SER A 589 32.25 -9.96 -13.20
C SER A 589 30.77 -10.05 -13.60
N LEU A 590 29.97 -9.05 -13.20
CA LEU A 590 28.63 -8.83 -13.77
C LEU A 590 28.71 -8.62 -15.28
N SER A 591 27.71 -9.06 -16.03
CA SER A 591 27.66 -8.84 -17.48
C SER A 591 27.59 -7.35 -17.80
N VAL A 592 28.51 -6.90 -18.66
CA VAL A 592 28.70 -5.49 -18.97
C VAL A 592 27.88 -5.08 -20.18
N ALA A 593 27.21 -3.93 -20.06
CA ALA A 593 26.58 -3.22 -21.16
C ALA A 593 27.51 -2.08 -21.62
N LYS A 594 27.67 -1.90 -22.93
CA LYS A 594 28.32 -0.72 -23.50
C LYS A 594 27.26 0.18 -24.11
N LEU A 595 27.13 1.40 -23.60
CA LEU A 595 26.28 2.43 -24.17
C LEU A 595 27.16 3.32 -25.05
N VAL A 596 26.91 3.33 -26.35
CA VAL A 596 27.62 4.22 -27.29
C VAL A 596 26.82 5.52 -27.39
N SER A 597 27.45 6.63 -27.02
CA SER A 597 26.86 7.97 -27.09
C SER A 597 26.80 8.47 -28.53
N GLY A 598 25.70 9.11 -28.91
CA GLY A 598 25.67 10.11 -29.96
C GLY A 598 25.99 11.50 -29.41
N ASP A 599 25.49 12.54 -30.08
CA ASP A 599 25.64 13.92 -29.64
C ASP A 599 25.00 14.15 -28.27
N ILE A 600 25.67 14.96 -27.43
CA ILE A 600 25.21 15.33 -26.10
C ILE A 600 24.88 16.83 -26.14
N GLU A 601 23.59 17.15 -26.08
CA GLU A 601 23.11 18.51 -25.98
C GLU A 601 23.00 18.90 -24.49
N LEU A 602 23.57 20.04 -24.12
CA LEU A 602 23.54 20.55 -22.75
C LEU A 602 22.96 21.96 -22.74
N THR A 603 21.87 22.14 -22.01
CA THR A 603 21.16 23.41 -21.88
C THR A 603 21.08 23.82 -20.42
N MET A 604 21.45 25.06 -20.11
CA MET A 604 21.35 25.63 -18.75
C MET A 604 20.40 26.82 -18.78
N SER A 605 19.43 26.82 -17.87
CA SER A 605 18.54 27.96 -17.62
C SER A 605 18.70 28.46 -16.19
N LEU A 606 18.58 29.78 -16.01
CA LEU A 606 18.66 30.46 -14.73
C LEU A 606 17.45 31.38 -14.60
N GLY A 607 16.87 31.46 -13.40
CA GLY A 607 15.68 32.27 -13.12
C GLY A 607 15.90 33.78 -13.25
N HIS A 608 17.15 34.23 -13.18
CA HIS A 608 17.56 35.59 -13.48
C HIS A 608 18.75 35.59 -14.44
N PRO A 609 18.83 36.58 -15.36
CA PRO A 609 19.99 36.72 -16.22
C PRO A 609 21.24 37.00 -15.38
N LEU A 610 22.29 36.20 -15.59
CA LEU A 610 23.63 36.59 -15.14
C LEU A 610 23.98 37.86 -15.91
N ASN A 611 24.32 38.96 -15.23
CA ASN A 611 24.78 40.20 -15.87
C ASN A 611 25.98 39.90 -16.78
N HIS A 612 25.76 39.65 -18.08
CA HIS A 612 26.71 39.39 -19.19
C HIS A 612 28.03 38.60 -18.91
N ASN A 613 28.19 37.96 -17.75
CA ASN A 613 29.47 37.42 -17.29
C ASN A 613 29.52 35.91 -17.56
N VAL A 614 29.98 35.55 -18.76
CA VAL A 614 30.14 34.16 -19.21
C VAL A 614 30.98 33.33 -18.21
N ASP A 615 31.95 33.96 -17.55
CA ASP A 615 32.79 33.33 -16.54
C ASP A 615 31.99 32.88 -15.31
N ALA A 616 30.96 33.63 -14.90
CA ALA A 616 30.08 33.24 -13.81
C ALA A 616 29.27 31.98 -14.18
N ALA A 617 28.75 31.92 -15.41
CA ALA A 617 28.05 30.75 -15.92
C ALA A 617 28.97 29.52 -15.98
N LYS A 618 30.22 29.70 -16.42
CA LYS A 618 31.23 28.64 -16.48
C LYS A 618 31.56 28.10 -15.08
N ASN A 619 31.74 28.98 -14.10
CA ASN A 619 31.97 28.61 -12.71
C ASN A 619 30.79 27.84 -12.11
N ILE A 620 29.56 28.23 -12.47
CA ILE A 620 28.34 27.52 -12.04
C ILE A 620 28.32 26.10 -12.60
N VAL A 621 28.52 25.93 -13.92
CA VAL A 621 28.52 24.60 -14.55
C VAL A 621 29.65 23.72 -14.01
N GLN A 622 30.85 24.29 -13.82
CA GLN A 622 32.00 23.59 -13.23
C GLN A 622 31.67 23.06 -11.83
N GLU A 623 31.00 23.88 -11.02
CA GLU A 623 30.59 23.51 -9.68
C GLU A 623 29.55 22.39 -9.69
N VAL A 624 28.51 22.49 -10.53
CA VAL A 624 27.50 21.43 -10.68
C VAL A 624 28.16 20.10 -11.10
N ARG A 625 29.12 20.14 -12.04
CA ARG A 625 29.90 18.97 -12.48
C ARG A 625 30.79 18.38 -11.38
N THR A 626 31.16 19.19 -10.38
CA THR A 626 31.97 18.74 -9.24
C THR A 626 31.12 17.99 -8.21
N GLN A 627 29.87 18.42 -8.02
CA GLN A 627 28.96 17.82 -7.03
C GLN A 627 28.18 16.59 -7.55
N ILE A 628 27.99 16.49 -8.87
CA ILE A 628 27.17 15.45 -9.50
C ILE A 628 28.07 14.45 -10.22
N PRO A 629 27.80 13.13 -10.11
CA PRO A 629 28.63 12.13 -10.78
C PRO A 629 28.68 12.32 -12.31
N PRO A 630 29.83 12.08 -12.95
CA PRO A 630 30.01 12.27 -14.39
C PRO A 630 29.05 11.40 -15.23
N GLU A 631 28.58 10.28 -14.69
CA GLU A 631 27.60 9.38 -15.32
C GLU A 631 26.23 10.04 -15.54
N MET A 632 25.90 11.11 -14.81
CA MET A 632 24.67 11.89 -14.99
C MET A 632 24.75 12.87 -16.18
N PHE A 633 25.93 13.07 -16.76
CA PHE A 633 26.14 13.88 -17.96
C PHE A 633 26.36 13.01 -19.21
N ASP A 634 26.82 11.76 -19.01
CA ASP A 634 27.17 10.85 -20.08
C ASP A 634 26.92 9.39 -19.64
N LEU A 635 25.89 8.76 -20.22
CA LEU A 635 25.55 7.36 -19.91
C LEU A 635 26.59 6.35 -20.40
N SER A 636 27.49 6.71 -21.32
CA SER A 636 28.53 5.78 -21.81
C SER A 636 29.47 5.32 -20.69
N LYS A 637 29.49 6.07 -19.59
CA LYS A 637 30.24 5.77 -18.37
C LYS A 637 29.58 4.69 -17.52
N PHE A 638 28.33 4.30 -17.76
CA PHE A 638 27.72 3.16 -17.10
C PHE A 638 28.11 1.84 -17.76
N VAL A 639 28.45 0.86 -16.93
CA VAL A 639 28.92 -0.46 -17.38
C VAL A 639 28.06 -1.62 -16.88
N CYS A 640 27.42 -1.47 -15.72
CA CYS A 640 26.59 -2.52 -15.14
C CYS A 640 25.36 -1.93 -14.45
N GLY A 641 24.32 -2.75 -14.32
CA GLY A 641 22.99 -2.34 -13.90
C GLY A 641 22.32 -3.50 -13.19
N THR A 642 21.91 -3.24 -11.97
CA THR A 642 21.24 -4.17 -11.08
C THR A 642 19.85 -3.64 -10.84
N TYR A 643 18.90 -4.26 -11.51
CA TYR A 643 17.48 -4.02 -11.29
C TYR A 643 17.03 -4.83 -10.08
N VAL A 644 16.71 -4.12 -9.00
CA VAL A 644 16.30 -4.74 -7.73
C VAL A 644 14.80 -5.02 -7.80
N ASP A 645 14.03 -3.97 -8.07
CA ASP A 645 12.58 -4.02 -8.31
C ASP A 645 12.14 -2.78 -9.10
N SER A 646 10.84 -2.60 -9.32
CA SER A 646 10.31 -1.46 -10.09
C SER A 646 10.54 -0.09 -9.46
N ARG A 647 10.90 -0.04 -8.18
CA ARG A 647 11.23 1.19 -7.47
C ARG A 647 12.71 1.49 -7.53
N PHE A 648 13.56 0.48 -7.51
CA PHE A 648 14.97 0.66 -7.15
C PHE A 648 15.93 0.05 -8.18
N LEU A 649 16.84 0.89 -8.65
CA LEU A 649 17.84 0.56 -9.66
C LEU A 649 19.22 0.99 -9.18
N VAL A 650 20.21 0.12 -9.33
CA VAL A 650 21.62 0.43 -9.05
C VAL A 650 22.40 0.36 -10.35
N LEU A 651 23.10 1.43 -10.71
CA LEU A 651 23.97 1.48 -11.89
C LEU A 651 25.43 1.68 -11.47
N ARG A 652 26.34 0.90 -12.06
CA ARG A 652 27.78 1.00 -11.83
C ARG A 652 28.46 1.81 -12.93
N GLY A 653 29.26 2.78 -12.54
CA GLY A 653 30.14 3.53 -13.42
C GLY A 653 31.42 2.75 -13.77
N VAL A 654 32.11 3.18 -14.82
CA VAL A 654 33.45 2.69 -15.23
C VAL A 654 34.48 2.81 -14.10
N ASN A 655 34.34 3.81 -13.24
CA ASN A 655 35.16 4.03 -12.04
C ASN A 655 34.85 3.07 -10.87
N GLY A 656 33.90 2.14 -11.04
CA GLY A 656 33.46 1.19 -10.01
C GLY A 656 32.46 1.75 -9.00
N SER A 657 32.14 3.05 -9.06
CA SER A 657 31.14 3.68 -8.21
C SER A 657 29.74 3.16 -8.52
N ALA A 658 28.89 3.08 -7.51
CA ALA A 658 27.50 2.65 -7.62
C ALA A 658 26.58 3.86 -7.40
N LEU A 659 25.70 4.10 -8.35
CA LEU A 659 24.67 5.12 -8.31
C LEU A 659 23.33 4.44 -8.04
N LEU A 660 22.66 4.88 -6.98
CA LEU A 660 21.40 4.35 -6.49
C LEU A 660 20.26 5.27 -6.95
N PHE A 661 19.24 4.68 -7.56
CA PHE A 661 18.10 5.40 -8.13
C PHE A 661 16.77 4.88 -7.58
N THR A 662 15.84 5.80 -7.32
CA THR A 662 14.43 5.49 -7.04
C THR A 662 13.53 5.93 -8.18
N ARG A 663 12.44 5.24 -8.42
CA ARG A 663 11.45 5.63 -9.43
C ARG A 663 10.78 6.96 -9.05
N SER A 664 10.65 7.87 -10.00
CA SER A 664 9.99 9.17 -9.83
C SER A 664 8.76 9.28 -10.71
N TRP A 665 7.69 9.90 -10.20
CA TRP A 665 6.40 10.04 -10.90
C TRP A 665 5.98 11.49 -11.14
N SER A 666 6.87 12.44 -10.81
CA SER A 666 6.72 13.87 -11.06
C SER A 666 7.23 14.33 -12.42
#